data_AF-A0A930TH69-F1
#
_entry.id   AF-A0A930TH69-F1
#
_cell.length_a   1.000
_cell.length_b   1.000
_cell.length_c   1.000
_cell.angle_alpha   90.00
_cell.angle_beta   90.00
_cell.angle_gamma   90.00
#
_symmetry.space_group_name_H-M   'P 1'
#
loop_
_entity.id
_entity.type
_entity.pdbx_description
1 polymer ?
#
loop_
_entity_poly.entity_id
_entity_poly.type
_entity_poly.pdbx_seq_one_letter_code
_entity_poly.pdbx_strand_id
1 'polypeptide(L)'
;MCTICSYLRLASLSDALTPAEAAAPTEPTPGAPGVGDSLYPGFGNGGYDAQSYTLDLNITDVATSTLEGKTTMAAVATQALSQFNLDFIGFTVDGITVNGQPATFSRDGQELIITPVAPIALGETFTVDVNYSGSPEQITSVAIPVPTGWVIFDGGSFVLSQPDGAANYYPVNDHPIDKAAYTFRVTVPEPFEVAANGVLEQTIDNGDSTTYVFEARDPMASYLTTVNISQFDLETEEGPDGIPIRNYFAEGIDPELLEPFKLQGEMLKFFSDIFGPYPFEVYGSVVMNTDTGTALETQTLSIFGLRQLGREPAFLGGFSSSTEEVIAHEVSHQWFGNSVSLADWADIWLNESFATYAQGLWIEYSRGREALDQWVTNKYNTVADALDELVPPGKPPADDLFNSGVYDWGALGLHALRLEIGDEAFFETLQTYYERFKNGNVTPDDLIAVTEEISGQELSEFFNTWFYSETLAGIPQMDLSPDPTGDETIIGTTEADVLFGRDGNDTIFGNGGIDVLIGGAGDDQLYGGVEKDTLQGGDGNDILFGNAGENTLSGGDGDDIIYGGLQADTITGGNGDDVIYANGGGDIINSGTGLDMVWLGDGPATVTLATDSGFDTIKNFQLGATQFRVSDVEQLSFKDGAAGAEIFQGDDLLAVVSWQTAATFSDNLSSIFIS
;
A
#
# COMPACT_ATOMS: atom_id res chain seq x y z
N MET A 1 -15.50 -38.64 22.80
CA MET A 1 -15.81 -38.46 24.23
C MET A 1 -15.08 -37.20 24.67
N CYS A 2 -15.83 -36.09 24.72
CA CYS A 2 -15.34 -34.76 25.03
C CYS A 2 -15.54 -34.53 26.53
N THR A 3 -14.49 -34.04 27.19
CA THR A 3 -14.47 -33.75 28.63
C THR A 3 -14.44 -32.23 28.78
N ILE A 4 -15.14 -31.73 29.80
CA ILE A 4 -15.19 -30.34 30.31
C ILE A 4 -16.33 -29.48 29.74
N CYS A 5 -17.56 -29.81 30.17
CA CYS A 5 -18.64 -28.84 30.39
C CYS A 5 -18.89 -28.77 31.89
N SER A 6 -18.60 -27.64 32.54
CA SER A 6 -19.33 -27.17 33.74
C SER A 6 -18.67 -25.95 34.36
N TYR A 7 -19.18 -24.74 34.08
CA TYR A 7 -19.32 -23.65 35.06
C TYR A 7 -20.32 -22.61 34.53
N LEU A 8 -21.59 -22.77 34.88
CA LEU A 8 -22.59 -21.68 34.87
C LEU A 8 -23.57 -21.99 36.00
N ARG A 9 -23.24 -21.49 37.21
CA ARG A 9 -24.18 -21.43 38.33
C ARG A 9 -24.84 -20.05 38.29
N LEU A 10 -26.10 -20.04 37.86
CA LEU A 10 -27.05 -18.96 38.14
C LEU A 10 -27.22 -18.84 39.66
N ALA A 11 -26.64 -17.81 40.26
CA ALA A 11 -27.00 -17.36 41.60
C ALA A 11 -28.17 -16.38 41.47
N SER A 12 -29.34 -16.79 41.93
CA SER A 12 -30.49 -15.92 42.11
C SER A 12 -30.25 -15.01 43.33
N LEU A 13 -29.96 -13.74 43.10
CA LEU A 13 -30.04 -12.70 44.12
C LEU A 13 -31.21 -11.78 43.76
N SER A 14 -32.36 -12.07 44.35
CA SER A 14 -33.47 -11.12 44.47
C SER A 14 -33.17 -10.20 45.66
N ASP A 15 -32.29 -9.21 45.45
CA ASP A 15 -32.22 -8.06 46.35
C ASP A 15 -33.08 -6.95 45.77
N ALA A 16 -33.99 -6.46 46.60
CA ALA A 16 -34.91 -5.39 46.27
C ALA A 16 -34.12 -4.13 45.90
N LEU A 17 -34.27 -3.69 44.65
CA LEU A 17 -33.85 -2.36 44.21
C LEU A 17 -34.57 -1.32 45.07
N THR A 18 -33.85 -0.73 46.01
CA THR A 18 -34.19 0.60 46.53
C THR A 18 -34.24 1.55 45.33
N PRO A 19 -35.24 2.44 45.21
CA PRO A 19 -35.22 3.46 44.17
C PRO A 19 -33.90 4.22 44.28
N ALA A 20 -33.16 4.31 43.18
CA ALA A 20 -32.05 5.23 43.08
C ALA A 20 -32.55 6.61 43.53
N GLU A 21 -31.97 7.12 44.60
CA GLU A 21 -32.17 8.49 45.04
C GLU A 21 -31.85 9.37 43.84
N ALA A 22 -32.86 10.04 43.28
CA ALA A 22 -32.70 10.94 42.16
C ALA A 22 -31.58 11.91 42.53
N ALA A 23 -30.46 11.85 41.80
CA ALA A 23 -29.39 12.82 41.95
C ALA A 23 -30.03 14.21 41.91
N ALA A 24 -29.69 15.06 42.88
CA ALA A 24 -30.19 16.43 42.90
C ALA A 24 -29.94 17.08 41.53
N PRO A 25 -30.89 17.87 40.99
CA PRO A 25 -30.69 18.52 39.70
C PRO A 25 -29.39 19.31 39.76
N THR A 26 -28.44 18.96 38.89
CA THR A 26 -27.19 19.68 38.75
C THR A 26 -27.52 21.10 38.31
N GLU A 27 -27.13 22.09 39.11
CA GLU A 27 -27.26 23.51 38.74
C GLU A 27 -26.63 23.74 37.35
N PRO A 28 -27.31 24.43 36.41
CA PRO A 28 -26.80 24.62 35.07
C PRO A 28 -25.48 25.41 35.05
N THR A 29 -24.46 24.89 34.37
CA THR A 29 -23.12 25.50 34.27
C THR A 29 -22.82 25.92 32.83
N PRO A 30 -21.88 26.85 32.60
CA PRO A 30 -21.36 27.09 31.25
C PRO A 30 -20.72 25.81 30.68
N GLY A 31 -20.90 25.60 29.38
CA GLY A 31 -20.13 24.64 28.59
C GLY A 31 -18.66 25.02 28.50
N ALA A 32 -17.80 24.06 28.20
CA ALA A 32 -16.37 24.30 28.05
C ALA A 32 -16.10 25.09 26.74
N PRO A 33 -15.20 26.10 26.75
CA PRO A 33 -14.77 26.85 25.56
C PRO A 33 -13.63 26.13 24.81
N GLY A 34 -13.75 24.81 24.66
CA GLY A 34 -12.67 23.94 24.20
C GLY A 34 -13.01 22.49 24.52
N VAL A 35 -12.78 21.57 23.59
CA VAL A 35 -12.96 20.13 23.86
C VAL A 35 -11.77 19.51 24.60
N GLY A 36 -10.65 20.24 24.68
CA GLY A 36 -9.45 19.81 25.40
C GLY A 36 -8.43 19.06 24.57
N ASP A 37 -8.38 19.31 23.26
CA ASP A 37 -7.33 18.82 22.36
C ASP A 37 -5.92 19.19 22.86
N SER A 38 -4.97 18.27 22.67
CA SER A 38 -3.63 18.40 23.22
C SER A 38 -2.78 19.49 22.54
N LEU A 39 -2.98 19.73 21.23
CA LEU A 39 -2.27 20.75 20.46
C LEU A 39 -3.03 22.07 20.43
N TYR A 40 -4.37 22.01 20.36
CA TYR A 40 -5.26 23.15 20.24
C TYR A 40 -6.36 23.15 21.32
N PRO A 41 -6.02 23.41 22.60
CA PRO A 41 -7.00 23.29 23.71
C PRO A 41 -8.25 24.17 23.61
N GLY A 42 -8.23 25.20 22.76
CA GLY A 42 -9.34 26.10 22.50
C GLY A 42 -10.16 25.77 21.25
N PHE A 43 -9.91 24.64 20.58
CA PHE A 43 -10.74 24.18 19.47
C PHE A 43 -11.95 23.41 19.99
N GLY A 44 -13.08 23.58 19.30
CA GLY A 44 -14.35 22.99 19.65
C GLY A 44 -14.87 23.48 21.00
N ASN A 45 -15.99 22.91 21.42
CA ASN A 45 -16.71 23.30 22.62
C ASN A 45 -17.33 22.09 23.31
N GLY A 46 -17.46 22.19 24.64
CA GLY A 46 -18.02 21.13 25.47
C GLY A 46 -19.42 21.45 25.98
N GLY A 47 -20.10 20.39 26.42
CA GLY A 47 -21.40 20.48 27.10
C GLY A 47 -22.61 20.25 26.21
N TYR A 48 -22.39 20.05 24.92
CA TYR A 48 -23.37 19.57 23.95
C TYR A 48 -22.69 18.66 22.92
N ASP A 49 -23.50 18.00 22.11
CA ASP A 49 -23.14 17.16 20.97
C ASP A 49 -23.96 17.66 19.77
N ALA A 50 -23.30 18.19 18.74
CA ALA A 50 -23.99 18.72 17.56
C ALA A 50 -24.48 17.59 16.67
N GLN A 51 -25.77 17.60 16.35
CA GLN A 51 -26.41 16.55 15.56
C GLN A 51 -26.49 16.92 14.08
N SER A 52 -26.73 18.20 13.79
CA SER A 52 -26.84 18.68 12.42
C SER A 52 -26.63 20.18 12.29
N TYR A 53 -26.11 20.60 11.13
CA TYR A 53 -26.04 21.99 10.70
C TYR A 53 -26.82 22.21 9.40
N THR A 54 -27.58 23.29 9.34
CA THR A 54 -28.09 23.85 8.07
C THR A 54 -27.42 25.19 7.84
N LEU A 55 -26.69 25.30 6.73
CA LEU A 55 -26.03 26.53 6.30
C LEU A 55 -26.83 27.16 5.16
N ASP A 56 -27.62 28.17 5.46
CA ASP A 56 -28.34 28.97 4.46
C ASP A 56 -27.53 30.23 4.15
N LEU A 57 -26.94 30.27 2.97
CA LEU A 57 -25.93 31.24 2.58
C LEU A 57 -26.36 31.95 1.31
N ASN A 58 -26.58 33.24 1.40
CA ASN A 58 -26.92 34.08 0.27
C ASN A 58 -25.72 34.94 -0.12
N ILE A 59 -24.98 34.51 -1.13
CA ILE A 59 -23.82 35.24 -1.66
C ILE A 59 -24.35 36.40 -2.52
N THR A 60 -24.14 37.61 -2.04
CA THR A 60 -24.63 38.84 -2.69
C THR A 60 -23.60 39.46 -3.65
N ASP A 61 -22.32 39.19 -3.44
CA ASP A 61 -21.22 39.58 -4.32
C ASP A 61 -20.13 38.50 -4.31
N VAL A 62 -19.96 37.81 -5.44
CA VAL A 62 -18.99 36.71 -5.57
C VAL A 62 -17.54 37.21 -5.54
N ALA A 63 -17.26 38.41 -6.08
CA ALA A 63 -15.91 38.95 -6.15
C ALA A 63 -15.30 39.23 -4.77
N THR A 64 -16.15 39.46 -3.78
CA THR A 64 -15.76 39.69 -2.38
C THR A 64 -16.29 38.60 -1.44
N SER A 65 -17.02 37.61 -1.97
CA SER A 65 -17.80 36.64 -1.20
C SER A 65 -18.65 37.27 -0.09
N THR A 66 -19.20 38.47 -0.34
CA THR A 66 -20.08 39.13 0.63
C THR A 66 -21.40 38.36 0.71
N LEU A 67 -21.81 37.99 1.92
CA LEU A 67 -22.96 37.13 2.14
C LEU A 67 -23.87 37.60 3.28
N GLU A 68 -25.12 37.15 3.20
CA GLU A 68 -26.05 37.06 4.32
C GLU A 68 -26.21 35.57 4.65
N GLY A 69 -25.84 35.17 5.86
CA GLY A 69 -25.80 33.79 6.31
C GLY A 69 -26.73 33.53 7.49
N LYS A 70 -27.30 32.33 7.51
CA LYS A 70 -27.97 31.75 8.67
C LYS A 70 -27.48 30.33 8.88
N THR A 71 -26.87 30.08 10.03
CA THR A 71 -26.56 28.73 10.49
C THR A 71 -27.59 28.30 11.51
N THR A 72 -28.24 27.16 11.26
CA THR A 72 -29.09 26.47 12.22
C THR A 72 -28.38 25.21 12.69
N MET A 73 -28.04 25.14 13.97
CA MET A 73 -27.50 23.94 14.62
C MET A 73 -28.60 23.26 15.43
N ALA A 74 -28.72 21.94 15.31
CA ALA A 74 -29.45 21.11 16.27
C ALA A 74 -28.44 20.33 17.10
N ALA A 75 -28.62 20.30 18.43
CA ALA A 75 -27.68 19.65 19.34
C ALA A 75 -28.40 19.00 20.52
N VAL A 76 -27.72 18.07 21.19
CA VAL A 76 -28.16 17.47 22.47
C VAL A 76 -27.22 17.93 23.57
N ALA A 77 -27.77 18.48 24.65
CA ALA A 77 -26.96 18.90 25.77
C ALA A 77 -26.39 17.69 26.55
N THR A 78 -25.07 17.61 26.69
CA THR A 78 -24.36 16.56 27.45
C THR A 78 -24.13 16.96 28.91
N GLN A 79 -24.51 18.19 29.26
CA GLN A 79 -24.66 18.68 30.63
C GLN A 79 -25.85 19.66 30.73
N ALA A 80 -26.24 20.05 31.95
CA ALA A 80 -27.17 21.17 32.10
C ALA A 80 -26.43 22.50 31.83
N LEU A 81 -26.86 23.26 30.82
CA LEU A 81 -26.16 24.44 30.31
C LEU A 81 -26.85 25.74 30.73
N SER A 82 -26.10 26.63 31.40
CA SER A 82 -26.48 28.05 31.53
C SER A 82 -25.95 28.93 30.40
N GLN A 83 -24.95 28.45 29.67
CA GLN A 83 -24.24 29.11 28.58
C GLN A 83 -23.50 28.04 27.77
N PHE A 84 -23.29 28.25 26.48
CA PHE A 84 -22.44 27.41 25.63
C PHE A 84 -21.75 28.29 24.59
N ASN A 85 -20.80 27.73 23.85
CA ASN A 85 -20.03 28.47 22.85
C ASN A 85 -20.10 27.78 21.48
N LEU A 86 -19.76 28.54 20.44
CA LEU A 86 -19.48 28.10 19.08
C LEU A 86 -18.20 28.81 18.62
N ASP A 87 -17.33 28.12 17.91
CA ASP A 87 -16.24 28.74 17.16
C ASP A 87 -16.79 29.50 15.96
N PHE A 88 -16.41 30.77 15.82
CA PHE A 88 -16.81 31.60 14.70
C PHE A 88 -15.87 32.81 14.49
N ILE A 89 -15.46 33.09 13.26
CA ILE A 89 -14.44 34.12 12.94
C ILE A 89 -14.98 35.13 11.91
N GLY A 90 -14.61 36.40 12.06
CA GLY A 90 -14.75 37.46 11.05
C GLY A 90 -16.13 38.10 10.90
N PHE A 91 -17.21 37.32 10.76
CA PHE A 91 -18.51 37.89 10.39
C PHE A 91 -19.21 38.69 11.51
N THR A 92 -20.00 39.67 11.09
CA THR A 92 -20.90 40.40 12.00
C THR A 92 -22.07 39.49 12.37
N VAL A 93 -22.34 39.33 13.67
CA VAL A 93 -23.50 38.57 14.16
C VAL A 93 -24.69 39.51 14.29
N ASP A 94 -25.71 39.27 13.48
CA ASP A 94 -26.93 40.09 13.41
C ASP A 94 -27.95 39.69 14.48
N GLY A 95 -27.93 38.43 14.92
CA GLY A 95 -28.75 37.96 16.03
C GLY A 95 -28.72 36.45 16.20
N ILE A 96 -28.91 36.02 17.45
CA ILE A 96 -28.92 34.60 17.84
C ILE A 96 -30.25 34.26 18.51
N THR A 97 -30.81 33.10 18.16
CA THR A 97 -31.91 32.51 18.94
C THR A 97 -31.57 31.09 19.38
N VAL A 98 -32.03 30.73 20.58
CA VAL A 98 -31.98 29.36 21.10
C VAL A 98 -33.42 28.91 21.33
N ASN A 99 -33.81 27.79 20.72
CA ASN A 99 -35.20 27.31 20.71
C ASN A 99 -36.21 28.39 20.26
N GLY A 100 -35.81 29.22 19.29
CA GLY A 100 -36.59 30.35 18.76
C GLY A 100 -36.74 31.54 19.72
N GLN A 101 -36.10 31.53 20.89
CA GLN A 101 -36.06 32.67 21.81
C GLN A 101 -34.75 33.46 21.64
N PRO A 102 -34.77 34.80 21.68
CA PRO A 102 -33.54 35.59 21.55
C PRO A 102 -32.52 35.26 22.64
N ALA A 103 -31.26 35.03 22.25
CA ALA A 103 -30.17 34.81 23.19
C ALA A 103 -29.24 36.04 23.24
N THR A 104 -28.60 36.27 24.38
CA THR A 104 -27.53 37.27 24.47
C THR A 104 -26.20 36.61 24.15
N PHE A 105 -25.28 37.35 23.52
CA PHE A 105 -23.98 36.82 23.14
C PHE A 105 -22.85 37.82 23.33
N SER A 106 -21.63 37.30 23.40
CA SER A 106 -20.37 38.04 23.35
C SER A 106 -19.34 37.24 22.55
N ARG A 107 -18.25 37.90 22.14
CA ARG A 107 -17.12 37.23 21.47
C ARG A 107 -15.84 37.37 22.30
N ASP A 108 -15.05 36.30 22.36
CA ASP A 108 -13.68 36.30 22.88
C ASP A 108 -12.75 35.54 21.91
N GLY A 109 -12.02 36.27 21.07
CA GLY A 109 -11.30 35.64 19.95
C GLY A 109 -12.27 34.95 18.97
N GLN A 110 -12.05 33.66 18.71
CA GLN A 110 -12.92 32.82 17.89
C GLN A 110 -14.19 32.38 18.62
N GLU A 111 -14.25 32.49 19.95
CA GLU A 111 -15.36 31.96 20.75
C GLU A 111 -16.58 32.90 20.71
N LEU A 112 -17.69 32.39 20.18
CA LEU A 112 -19.02 33.01 20.25
C LEU A 112 -19.77 32.45 21.45
N ILE A 113 -19.74 33.20 22.55
CA ILE A 113 -20.33 32.82 23.84
C ILE A 113 -21.82 33.16 23.83
N ILE A 114 -22.69 32.15 23.96
CA ILE A 114 -24.15 32.25 23.83
C ILE A 114 -24.83 31.93 25.17
N THR A 115 -25.65 32.87 25.65
CA THR A 115 -26.43 32.71 26.88
C THR A 115 -27.93 32.67 26.55
N PRO A 116 -28.58 31.48 26.65
CA PRO A 116 -30.01 31.35 26.41
C PRO A 116 -30.84 32.01 27.52
N VAL A 117 -32.10 32.35 27.21
CA VAL A 117 -33.03 32.97 28.19
C VAL A 117 -33.35 32.03 29.35
N ALA A 118 -33.44 30.74 29.05
CA ALA A 118 -33.64 29.67 30.02
C ALA A 118 -32.48 28.67 29.89
N PRO A 119 -31.97 28.13 31.00
CA PRO A 119 -30.99 27.06 30.94
C PRO A 119 -31.52 25.84 30.17
N ILE A 120 -30.62 25.14 29.50
CA ILE A 120 -30.90 23.91 28.76
C ILE A 120 -30.62 22.73 29.70
N ALA A 121 -31.54 21.78 29.81
CA ALA A 121 -31.37 20.63 30.69
C ALA A 121 -30.42 19.58 30.09
N LEU A 122 -29.76 18.79 30.93
CA LEU A 122 -29.01 17.60 30.50
C LEU A 122 -29.92 16.66 29.68
N GLY A 123 -29.47 16.28 28.49
CA GLY A 123 -30.20 15.43 27.55
C GLY A 123 -31.31 16.15 26.77
N GLU A 124 -31.47 17.47 26.94
CA GLU A 124 -32.41 18.26 26.14
C GLU A 124 -31.84 18.49 24.74
N THR A 125 -32.65 18.21 23.72
CA THR A 125 -32.38 18.66 22.36
C THR A 125 -32.73 20.15 22.24
N PHE A 126 -31.84 20.92 21.65
CA PHE A 126 -32.05 22.35 21.41
C PHE A 126 -31.58 22.75 20.01
N THR A 127 -32.11 23.88 19.53
CA THR A 127 -31.73 24.47 18.25
C THR A 127 -31.13 25.85 18.45
N VAL A 128 -30.10 26.18 17.69
CA VAL A 128 -29.43 27.48 17.70
C VAL A 128 -29.48 28.05 16.30
N ASP A 129 -30.09 29.23 16.13
CA ASP A 129 -30.04 29.98 14.89
C ASP A 129 -29.09 31.17 15.08
N VAL A 130 -28.04 31.24 14.27
CA VAL A 130 -27.12 32.38 14.21
C VAL A 130 -27.26 33.03 12.85
N ASN A 131 -27.71 34.30 12.82
CA ASN A 131 -27.75 35.11 11.61
C ASN A 131 -26.51 36.00 11.58
N TYR A 132 -25.87 36.08 10.43
CA TYR A 132 -24.63 36.82 10.26
C TYR A 132 -24.48 37.39 8.86
N SER A 133 -23.66 38.42 8.72
CA SER A 133 -23.42 39.07 7.44
C SER A 133 -22.04 39.68 7.34
N GLY A 134 -21.58 39.88 6.11
CA GLY A 134 -20.28 40.49 5.80
C GLY A 134 -19.53 39.73 4.72
N SER A 135 -18.24 40.01 4.60
CA SER A 135 -17.31 39.27 3.75
C SER A 135 -16.39 38.44 4.65
N PRO A 136 -15.98 37.23 4.24
CA PRO A 136 -15.02 36.45 5.00
C PRO A 136 -13.68 37.19 5.10
N GLU A 137 -13.09 37.15 6.28
CA GLU A 137 -11.72 37.63 6.47
C GLU A 137 -10.75 36.53 6.08
N GLN A 138 -9.71 36.85 5.32
CA GLN A 138 -8.66 35.88 5.02
C GLN A 138 -7.88 35.54 6.30
N ILE A 139 -7.87 34.26 6.66
CA ILE A 139 -7.09 33.73 7.78
C ILE A 139 -5.93 32.86 7.29
N THR A 140 -4.93 32.68 8.15
CA THR A 140 -3.83 31.74 7.95
C THR A 140 -3.98 30.63 8.98
N SER A 141 -3.83 29.38 8.55
CA SER A 141 -3.93 28.24 9.46
C SER A 141 -2.87 28.32 10.55
N VAL A 142 -3.24 27.93 11.77
CA VAL A 142 -2.28 27.77 12.87
C VAL A 142 -1.35 26.58 12.68
N ALA A 143 -1.75 25.61 11.86
CA ALA A 143 -1.07 24.32 11.70
C ALA A 143 -0.06 24.28 10.55
N ILE A 144 -0.23 25.18 9.57
CA ILE A 144 0.68 25.36 8.43
C ILE A 144 0.47 26.78 7.88
N PRO A 145 1.53 27.53 7.51
CA PRO A 145 1.41 28.96 7.18
C PRO A 145 0.84 29.24 5.78
N VAL A 146 -0.35 28.71 5.48
CA VAL A 146 -1.10 28.90 4.23
C VAL A 146 -2.50 29.47 4.50
N PRO A 147 -3.14 30.13 3.52
CA PRO A 147 -4.54 30.54 3.65
C PRO A 147 -5.45 29.35 3.91
N THR A 148 -6.38 29.49 4.85
CA THR A 148 -7.42 28.49 5.18
C THR A 148 -8.77 29.19 5.37
N GLY A 149 -9.82 28.42 5.57
CA GLY A 149 -11.21 28.88 5.63
C GLY A 149 -11.75 29.23 4.26
N TRP A 150 -12.46 30.35 4.16
CA TRP A 150 -13.07 30.80 2.91
C TRP A 150 -12.08 31.65 2.10
N VAL A 151 -11.61 31.10 0.98
CA VAL A 151 -10.58 31.70 0.13
C VAL A 151 -11.20 32.25 -1.16
N ILE A 152 -10.90 33.50 -1.47
CA ILE A 152 -11.41 34.22 -2.65
C ILE A 152 -10.29 34.31 -3.69
N PHE A 153 -10.62 34.10 -4.97
CA PHE A 153 -9.72 34.27 -6.09
C PHE A 153 -10.44 34.89 -7.31
N ASP A 154 -9.69 35.23 -8.35
CA ASP A 154 -10.28 35.72 -9.61
C ASP A 154 -11.00 34.56 -10.31
N GLY A 155 -12.34 34.56 -10.25
CA GLY A 155 -13.17 33.48 -10.79
C GLY A 155 -14.08 32.79 -9.77
N GLY A 156 -14.00 33.17 -8.48
CA GLY A 156 -14.94 32.71 -7.46
C GLY A 156 -14.31 32.53 -6.07
N SER A 157 -14.72 31.48 -5.38
CA SER A 157 -14.19 31.14 -4.05
C SER A 157 -14.19 29.63 -3.80
N PHE A 158 -13.42 29.19 -2.82
CA PHE A 158 -13.40 27.82 -2.32
C PHE A 158 -13.20 27.81 -0.81
N VAL A 159 -13.51 26.69 -0.17
CA VAL A 159 -13.33 26.52 1.28
C VAL A 159 -12.41 25.34 1.56
N LEU A 160 -11.36 25.60 2.34
CA LEU A 160 -10.50 24.60 2.97
C LEU A 160 -10.65 24.75 4.48
N SER A 161 -11.02 23.68 5.19
CA SER A 161 -11.34 23.81 6.62
C SER A 161 -10.39 23.08 7.56
N GLN A 162 -9.41 22.34 7.05
CA GLN A 162 -8.46 21.61 7.89
C GLN A 162 -7.29 22.50 8.37
N PRO A 163 -6.93 22.43 9.66
CA PRO A 163 -7.70 21.92 10.81
C PRO A 163 -8.67 22.96 11.40
N ASP A 164 -8.53 24.24 11.02
CA ASP A 164 -9.04 25.41 11.75
C ASP A 164 -9.82 26.41 10.87
N GLY A 165 -10.28 25.98 9.69
CA GLY A 165 -10.92 26.86 8.73
C GLY A 165 -12.44 26.88 8.78
N ALA A 166 -13.12 25.92 9.42
CA ALA A 166 -14.59 25.85 9.40
C ALA A 166 -15.23 27.03 10.14
N ALA A 167 -14.64 27.45 11.26
CA ALA A 167 -15.06 28.63 12.02
C ALA A 167 -14.99 29.95 11.22
N ASN A 168 -14.16 30.04 10.17
CA ASN A 168 -14.10 31.20 9.27
C ASN A 168 -15.23 31.23 8.23
N TYR A 169 -16.01 30.17 8.17
CA TYR A 169 -17.08 29.99 7.22
C TYR A 169 -18.46 30.05 7.91
N TYR A 170 -18.64 29.37 9.06
CA TYR A 170 -19.88 29.35 9.82
C TYR A 170 -19.65 29.13 11.33
N PRO A 171 -20.62 29.46 12.21
CA PRO A 171 -20.54 29.13 13.64
C PRO A 171 -20.65 27.62 13.87
N VAL A 172 -19.63 27.03 14.48
CA VAL A 172 -19.43 25.57 14.53
C VAL A 172 -18.83 25.12 15.86
N ASN A 173 -18.93 23.84 16.19
CA ASN A 173 -18.06 23.22 17.19
C ASN A 173 -16.83 22.66 16.45
N ASP A 174 -15.75 23.43 16.34
CA ASP A 174 -14.69 23.16 15.36
C ASP A 174 -13.68 22.10 15.83
N HIS A 175 -14.12 20.83 15.89
CA HIS A 175 -13.24 19.73 16.25
C HIS A 175 -13.65 18.40 15.59
N PRO A 176 -12.70 17.52 15.21
CA PRO A 176 -13.00 16.21 14.63
C PRO A 176 -13.96 15.31 15.43
N ILE A 177 -14.06 15.51 16.75
CA ILE A 177 -14.87 14.66 17.64
C ILE A 177 -16.37 14.99 17.64
N ASP A 178 -16.76 16.18 17.18
CA ASP A 178 -18.16 16.60 17.14
C ASP A 178 -18.70 16.52 15.70
N LYS A 179 -18.86 15.28 15.21
CA LYS A 179 -19.38 15.03 13.87
C LYS A 179 -20.88 15.28 13.80
N ALA A 180 -21.31 15.91 12.71
CA ALA A 180 -22.72 16.22 12.48
C ALA A 180 -23.14 15.91 11.03
N ALA A 181 -24.46 15.85 10.78
CA ALA A 181 -25.00 15.90 9.43
C ALA A 181 -25.10 17.35 8.92
N TYR A 182 -25.03 17.57 7.62
CA TYR A 182 -25.02 18.91 7.03
C TYR A 182 -26.01 19.07 5.88
N THR A 183 -26.70 20.21 5.88
CA THR A 183 -27.45 20.72 4.73
C THR A 183 -26.81 22.03 4.28
N PHE A 184 -26.36 22.09 3.03
CA PHE A 184 -25.83 23.30 2.42
C PHE A 184 -26.86 23.89 1.48
N ARG A 185 -27.41 25.05 1.82
CA ARG A 185 -28.34 25.81 0.99
C ARG A 185 -27.65 27.10 0.56
N VAL A 186 -27.06 27.09 -0.64
CA VAL A 186 -26.20 28.19 -1.10
C VAL A 186 -26.84 28.88 -2.30
N THR A 187 -27.09 30.18 -2.18
CA THR A 187 -27.61 31.03 -3.25
C THR A 187 -26.47 31.88 -3.81
N VAL A 188 -26.27 31.81 -5.13
CA VAL A 188 -25.23 32.56 -5.84
C VAL A 188 -25.83 33.30 -7.04
N PRO A 189 -25.34 34.51 -7.41
CA PRO A 189 -25.76 35.23 -8.61
C PRO A 189 -25.34 34.49 -9.87
N GLU A 190 -26.12 34.61 -10.95
CA GLU A 190 -25.65 34.13 -12.27
C GLU A 190 -24.38 34.87 -12.71
N PRO A 191 -23.44 34.22 -13.44
CA PRO A 191 -23.50 32.85 -13.97
C PRO A 191 -22.88 31.79 -13.03
N PHE A 192 -22.64 32.10 -11.76
CA PHE A 192 -21.89 31.21 -10.86
C PHE A 192 -22.73 30.01 -10.40
N GLU A 193 -22.02 28.93 -10.10
CA GLU A 193 -22.54 27.65 -9.64
C GLU A 193 -21.89 27.26 -8.31
N VAL A 194 -22.45 26.24 -7.64
CA VAL A 194 -21.96 25.77 -6.34
C VAL A 194 -21.64 24.28 -6.40
N ALA A 195 -20.49 23.90 -5.84
CA ALA A 195 -20.13 22.53 -5.52
C ALA A 195 -19.83 22.40 -4.02
N ALA A 196 -20.58 21.57 -3.31
CA ALA A 196 -20.44 21.36 -1.87
C ALA A 196 -20.51 19.86 -1.51
N ASN A 197 -20.21 19.53 -0.25
CA ASN A 197 -20.36 18.16 0.27
C ASN A 197 -21.81 17.67 0.13
N GLY A 198 -21.99 16.35 -0.01
CA GLY A 198 -23.29 15.69 0.01
C GLY A 198 -23.98 15.60 -1.36
N VAL A 199 -25.15 14.99 -1.37
CA VAL A 199 -25.94 14.78 -2.60
C VAL A 199 -26.62 16.10 -2.99
N LEU A 200 -26.51 16.52 -4.26
CA LEU A 200 -27.28 17.65 -4.79
C LEU A 200 -28.76 17.24 -4.92
N GLU A 201 -29.61 17.75 -4.04
CA GLU A 201 -31.03 17.41 -3.99
C GLU A 201 -31.89 18.38 -4.80
N GLN A 202 -31.54 19.67 -4.81
CA GLN A 202 -32.33 20.70 -5.46
C GLN A 202 -31.46 21.79 -6.08
N THR A 203 -31.88 22.25 -7.26
CA THR A 203 -31.43 23.48 -7.90
C THR A 203 -32.65 24.36 -8.15
N ILE A 204 -32.64 25.58 -7.62
CA ILE A 204 -33.78 26.51 -7.64
C ILE A 204 -33.35 27.77 -8.36
N ASP A 205 -33.92 27.99 -9.55
CA ASP A 205 -33.79 29.23 -10.31
C ASP A 205 -34.64 30.34 -9.67
N ASN A 206 -33.99 31.43 -9.25
CA ASN A 206 -34.62 32.61 -8.65
C ASN A 206 -34.65 33.83 -9.61
N GLY A 207 -34.29 33.64 -10.88
CA GLY A 207 -34.18 34.70 -11.89
C GLY A 207 -32.76 35.21 -12.06
N ASP A 208 -32.30 36.09 -11.17
CA ASP A 208 -30.94 36.68 -11.25
C ASP A 208 -29.91 35.90 -10.39
N SER A 209 -30.35 34.82 -9.72
CA SER A 209 -29.54 33.96 -8.87
C SER A 209 -30.09 32.53 -8.84
N THR A 210 -29.25 31.58 -8.44
CA THR A 210 -29.63 30.16 -8.28
C THR A 210 -29.32 29.68 -6.87
N THR A 211 -30.23 28.94 -6.26
CA THR A 211 -30.00 28.25 -4.97
C THR A 211 -29.73 26.77 -5.22
N TYR A 212 -28.62 26.26 -4.69
CA TYR A 212 -28.25 24.86 -4.67
C TYR A 212 -28.45 24.29 -3.27
N VAL A 213 -29.04 23.11 -3.16
CA VAL A 213 -29.28 22.42 -1.88
C VAL A 213 -28.59 21.07 -1.91
N PHE A 214 -27.56 20.92 -1.08
CA PHE A 214 -26.82 19.66 -0.89
C PHE A 214 -27.11 19.08 0.50
N GLU A 215 -27.21 17.75 0.58
CA GLU A 215 -27.41 17.01 1.83
C GLU A 215 -26.26 16.02 2.06
N ALA A 216 -25.44 16.26 3.07
CA ALA A 216 -24.44 15.32 3.59
C ALA A 216 -25.00 14.67 4.86
N ARG A 217 -25.59 13.50 4.70
CA ARG A 217 -26.38 12.83 5.76
C ARG A 217 -25.52 12.03 6.73
N ASP A 218 -24.39 11.54 6.25
CA ASP A 218 -23.44 10.80 7.07
C ASP A 218 -22.68 11.75 8.01
N PRO A 219 -22.36 11.32 9.25
CA PRO A 219 -21.62 12.15 10.20
C PRO A 219 -20.30 12.65 9.61
N MET A 220 -20.10 13.96 9.63
CA MET A 220 -18.94 14.64 9.06
C MET A 220 -18.29 15.55 10.11
N ALA A 221 -16.96 15.53 10.18
CA ALA A 221 -16.21 16.49 10.99
C ALA A 221 -16.22 17.88 10.35
N SER A 222 -16.20 18.94 11.16
CA SER A 222 -16.28 20.34 10.70
C SER A 222 -15.21 20.68 9.65
N TYR A 223 -13.98 20.18 9.85
CA TYR A 223 -12.83 20.46 9.01
C TYR A 223 -12.97 19.92 7.57
N LEU A 224 -13.92 19.01 7.33
CA LEU A 224 -14.21 18.39 6.04
C LEU A 224 -15.27 19.14 5.23
N THR A 225 -15.86 20.18 5.82
CA THR A 225 -16.86 21.00 5.13
C THR A 225 -16.23 21.84 4.03
N THR A 226 -16.94 21.97 2.91
CA THR A 226 -16.53 22.82 1.79
C THR A 226 -17.72 23.35 1.00
N VAL A 227 -17.57 24.60 0.52
CA VAL A 227 -18.44 25.24 -0.45
C VAL A 227 -17.56 25.93 -1.48
N ASN A 228 -17.74 25.54 -2.74
CA ASN A 228 -16.92 25.99 -3.85
C ASN A 228 -17.82 26.69 -4.86
N ILE A 229 -17.40 27.88 -5.29
CA ILE A 229 -18.17 28.74 -6.16
C ILE A 229 -17.30 29.10 -7.35
N SER A 230 -17.75 28.72 -8.54
CA SER A 230 -17.15 29.12 -9.80
C SER A 230 -18.14 28.85 -10.93
N GLN A 231 -17.71 28.92 -12.18
CA GLN A 231 -18.42 28.29 -13.30
C GLN A 231 -17.76 26.93 -13.53
N PHE A 232 -18.55 25.85 -13.54
CA PHE A 232 -18.02 24.48 -13.58
C PHE A 232 -18.46 23.73 -14.84
N ASP A 233 -17.51 23.00 -15.43
CA ASP A 233 -17.82 21.86 -16.29
C ASP A 233 -18.03 20.64 -15.38
N LEU A 234 -19.28 20.19 -15.26
CA LEU A 234 -19.66 19.03 -14.46
C LEU A 234 -19.53 17.73 -15.28
N GLU A 235 -18.65 16.83 -14.82
CA GLU A 235 -18.58 15.45 -15.28
C GLU A 235 -19.21 14.51 -14.26
N THR A 236 -19.96 13.51 -14.74
CA THR A 236 -20.60 12.50 -13.87
C THR A 236 -20.34 11.11 -14.38
N GLU A 237 -20.12 10.19 -13.44
CA GLU A 237 -19.88 8.77 -13.67
C GLU A 237 -20.65 7.94 -12.62
N GLU A 238 -20.97 6.70 -12.96
CA GLU A 238 -21.46 5.70 -12.00
C GLU A 238 -20.27 4.84 -11.56
N GLY A 239 -19.86 5.00 -10.30
CA GLY A 239 -18.78 4.25 -9.67
C GLY A 239 -19.19 2.84 -9.22
N PRO A 240 -18.32 2.14 -8.47
CA PRO A 240 -18.63 0.83 -7.90
C PRO A 240 -19.94 0.85 -7.10
N ASP A 241 -20.69 -0.26 -7.17
CA ASP A 241 -21.97 -0.46 -6.48
C ASP A 241 -23.02 0.65 -6.70
N GLY A 242 -22.90 1.41 -7.79
CA GLY A 242 -23.85 2.46 -8.17
C GLY A 242 -23.62 3.80 -7.46
N ILE A 243 -22.48 3.97 -6.78
CA ILE A 243 -22.11 5.23 -6.13
C ILE A 243 -21.91 6.30 -7.20
N PRO A 244 -22.68 7.41 -7.20
CA PRO A 244 -22.46 8.48 -8.15
C PRO A 244 -21.11 9.16 -7.89
N ILE A 245 -20.38 9.44 -8.97
CA ILE A 245 -19.16 10.26 -8.96
C ILE A 245 -19.47 11.56 -9.71
N ARG A 246 -19.20 12.71 -9.08
CA ARG A 246 -19.47 14.05 -9.63
C ARG A 246 -18.24 14.94 -9.55
N ASN A 247 -17.63 15.21 -10.71
CA ASN A 247 -16.45 16.03 -10.81
C ASN A 247 -16.78 17.42 -11.34
N TYR A 248 -16.43 18.45 -10.58
CA TYR A 248 -16.64 19.85 -10.92
C TYR A 248 -15.31 20.47 -11.32
N PHE A 249 -15.13 20.75 -12.60
CA PHE A 249 -13.91 21.36 -13.11
C PHE A 249 -14.16 22.84 -13.39
N ALA A 250 -13.45 23.73 -12.72
CA ALA A 250 -13.60 25.17 -12.98
C ALA A 250 -13.21 25.49 -14.44
N GLU A 251 -13.95 26.39 -15.08
CA GLU A 251 -13.72 26.74 -16.49
C GLU A 251 -12.26 27.16 -16.77
N GLY A 252 -11.75 26.76 -17.93
CA GLY A 252 -10.44 27.19 -18.45
C GLY A 252 -9.25 26.35 -17.99
N ILE A 253 -9.49 25.22 -17.31
CA ILE A 253 -8.46 24.20 -17.05
C ILE A 253 -8.20 23.40 -18.35
N ASP A 254 -6.94 23.09 -18.63
CA ASP A 254 -6.56 22.25 -19.77
C ASP A 254 -7.10 20.81 -19.57
N PRO A 255 -7.92 20.28 -20.50
CA PRO A 255 -8.47 18.93 -20.38
C PRO A 255 -7.40 17.83 -20.23
N GLU A 256 -6.19 18.00 -20.78
CA GLU A 256 -5.12 17.00 -20.63
C GLU A 256 -4.70 16.83 -19.16
N LEU A 257 -4.80 17.89 -18.36
CA LEU A 257 -4.49 17.86 -16.93
C LEU A 257 -5.56 17.15 -16.08
N LEU A 258 -6.75 16.95 -16.65
CA LEU A 258 -7.89 16.33 -15.98
C LEU A 258 -7.99 14.82 -16.25
N GLU A 259 -7.22 14.29 -17.21
CA GLU A 259 -7.24 12.87 -17.56
C GLU A 259 -7.05 11.91 -16.36
N PRO A 260 -6.17 12.18 -15.37
CA PRO A 260 -6.02 11.31 -14.20
C PRO A 260 -7.30 11.13 -13.36
N PHE A 261 -8.25 12.07 -13.37
CA PHE A 261 -9.50 11.97 -12.62
C PHE A 261 -10.42 10.84 -13.12
N LYS A 262 -10.19 10.33 -14.34
CA LYS A 262 -10.92 9.17 -14.86
C LYS A 262 -10.60 7.86 -14.12
N LEU A 263 -9.53 7.84 -13.32
CA LEU A 263 -9.16 6.67 -12.51
C LEU A 263 -9.97 6.57 -11.21
N GLN A 264 -10.75 7.60 -10.85
CA GLN A 264 -11.43 7.65 -9.55
C GLN A 264 -12.41 6.51 -9.32
N GLY A 265 -13.16 6.09 -10.34
CA GLY A 265 -14.05 4.93 -10.23
C GLY A 265 -13.30 3.64 -9.90
N GLU A 266 -12.12 3.44 -10.50
CA GLU A 266 -11.26 2.28 -10.26
C GLU A 266 -10.60 2.35 -8.88
N MET A 267 -10.08 3.52 -8.49
CA MET A 267 -9.52 3.75 -7.15
C MET A 267 -10.56 3.52 -6.06
N LEU A 268 -11.77 4.06 -6.24
CA LEU A 268 -12.87 3.87 -5.28
C LEU A 268 -13.20 2.39 -5.12
N LYS A 269 -13.19 1.63 -6.22
CA LYS A 269 -13.39 0.19 -6.19
C LYS A 269 -12.25 -0.51 -5.45
N PHE A 270 -11.01 -0.22 -5.81
CA PHE A 270 -9.83 -0.83 -5.22
C PHE A 270 -9.81 -0.62 -3.69
N PHE A 271 -9.97 0.61 -3.23
CA PHE A 271 -10.00 0.93 -1.80
C PHE A 271 -11.20 0.31 -1.09
N SER A 272 -12.37 0.21 -1.76
CA SER A 272 -13.51 -0.51 -1.20
C SER A 272 -13.21 -2.00 -0.97
N ASP A 273 -12.44 -2.63 -1.87
CA ASP A 273 -12.07 -4.04 -1.75
C ASP A 273 -11.09 -4.27 -0.57
N ILE A 274 -10.18 -3.34 -0.30
CA ILE A 274 -9.12 -3.52 0.73
C ILE A 274 -9.41 -2.86 2.09
N PHE A 275 -10.24 -1.81 2.15
CA PHE A 275 -10.60 -1.15 3.41
C PHE A 275 -12.01 -1.52 3.88
N GLY A 276 -12.88 -1.96 2.97
CA GLY A 276 -14.30 -2.21 3.22
C GLY A 276 -15.20 -1.24 2.46
N PRO A 277 -16.54 -1.42 2.48
CA PRO A 277 -17.46 -0.66 1.64
C PRO A 277 -17.31 0.85 1.78
N TYR A 278 -17.39 1.58 0.66
CA TYR A 278 -17.34 3.05 0.66
C TYR A 278 -18.38 3.65 1.63
N PRO A 279 -17.98 4.60 2.50
CA PRO A 279 -18.82 5.04 3.61
C PRO A 279 -19.99 5.97 3.23
N PHE A 280 -20.00 6.59 2.05
CA PHE A 280 -20.90 7.72 1.75
C PHE A 280 -21.78 7.51 0.52
N GLU A 281 -22.82 8.34 0.38
CA GLU A 281 -23.80 8.25 -0.71
C GLU A 281 -23.28 8.70 -2.08
N VAL A 282 -22.24 9.53 -2.11
CA VAL A 282 -21.69 10.15 -3.33
C VAL A 282 -20.21 10.44 -3.14
N TYR A 283 -19.45 10.38 -4.22
CA TYR A 283 -18.07 10.87 -4.27
C TYR A 283 -17.87 11.86 -5.41
N GLY A 284 -16.73 12.52 -5.45
CA GLY A 284 -16.37 13.43 -6.51
C GLY A 284 -15.15 14.26 -6.18
N SER A 285 -14.78 15.12 -7.11
CA SER A 285 -13.77 16.13 -6.89
C SER A 285 -14.19 17.49 -7.42
N VAL A 286 -13.65 18.53 -6.82
CA VAL A 286 -13.72 19.89 -7.35
C VAL A 286 -12.30 20.35 -7.66
N VAL A 287 -12.07 20.79 -8.89
CA VAL A 287 -10.76 21.29 -9.32
C VAL A 287 -10.89 22.77 -9.63
N MET A 288 -10.22 23.58 -8.81
CA MET A 288 -10.25 25.04 -8.94
C MET A 288 -9.16 25.50 -9.90
N ASN A 289 -9.48 26.48 -10.77
CA ASN A 289 -8.53 27.08 -11.71
C ASN A 289 -7.65 28.14 -11.02
N THR A 290 -7.10 27.78 -9.86
CA THR A 290 -6.16 28.56 -9.05
C THR A 290 -5.30 27.62 -8.23
N ASP A 291 -4.19 28.12 -7.67
CA ASP A 291 -3.47 27.40 -6.63
C ASP A 291 -4.28 27.45 -5.33
N THR A 292 -4.72 26.29 -4.85
CA THR A 292 -5.41 26.11 -3.57
C THR A 292 -4.42 25.95 -2.41
N GLY A 293 -3.11 25.91 -2.70
CA GLY A 293 -2.06 25.58 -1.73
C GLY A 293 -1.88 24.07 -1.57
N THR A 294 -2.97 23.37 -1.25
CA THR A 294 -3.04 21.91 -1.06
C THR A 294 -4.27 21.29 -1.72
N ALA A 295 -4.24 19.97 -1.94
CA ALA A 295 -5.48 19.22 -2.05
C ALA A 295 -6.02 18.92 -0.64
N LEU A 296 -7.32 18.68 -0.53
CA LEU A 296 -7.94 18.34 0.75
C LEU A 296 -9.07 17.33 0.55
N GLU A 297 -9.20 16.43 1.50
CA GLU A 297 -10.04 15.24 1.47
C GLU A 297 -11.52 15.49 1.75
N THR A 298 -11.98 16.74 1.63
CA THR A 298 -13.33 17.19 2.01
C THR A 298 -14.40 16.15 1.67
N GLN A 299 -15.21 15.77 2.67
CA GLN A 299 -16.02 14.56 2.61
C GLN A 299 -16.95 14.55 1.41
N THR A 300 -17.00 13.46 0.65
CA THR A 300 -17.79 13.28 -0.59
C THR A 300 -17.38 14.16 -1.79
N LEU A 301 -16.44 15.10 -1.63
CA LEU A 301 -16.03 16.03 -2.68
C LEU A 301 -14.61 16.55 -2.41
N SER A 302 -13.58 15.81 -2.79
CA SER A 302 -12.18 16.23 -2.59
C SER A 302 -11.83 17.47 -3.42
N ILE A 303 -11.08 18.42 -2.86
CA ILE A 303 -10.71 19.65 -3.56
C ILE A 303 -9.26 19.63 -4.04
N PHE A 304 -9.04 20.13 -5.26
CA PHE A 304 -7.73 20.25 -5.91
C PHE A 304 -7.55 21.65 -6.49
N GLY A 305 -6.29 22.08 -6.57
CA GLY A 305 -5.89 23.28 -7.31
C GLY A 305 -4.90 22.95 -8.42
N LEU A 306 -4.52 23.98 -9.20
CA LEU A 306 -3.60 23.83 -10.33
C LEU A 306 -2.22 23.28 -9.93
N ARG A 307 -1.80 23.49 -8.68
CA ARG A 307 -0.50 23.02 -8.18
C ARG A 307 -0.42 21.50 -8.08
N GLN A 308 -1.55 20.80 -8.01
CA GLN A 308 -1.63 19.34 -7.95
C GLN A 308 -1.78 18.71 -9.35
N LEU A 309 -2.08 19.51 -10.38
CA LEU A 309 -2.24 19.07 -11.74
C LEU A 309 -0.92 19.05 -12.52
N GLY A 310 -0.76 18.09 -13.43
CA GLY A 310 0.40 18.01 -14.31
C GLY A 310 1.73 17.74 -13.59
N ARG A 311 1.65 17.22 -12.35
CA ARG A 311 2.83 16.73 -11.64
C ARG A 311 3.22 15.38 -12.24
N GLU A 312 4.27 15.40 -13.06
CA GLU A 312 5.12 14.22 -13.27
C GLU A 312 5.87 13.93 -11.96
N PRO A 313 6.24 12.68 -11.64
CA PRO A 313 7.07 12.37 -10.47
C PRO A 313 8.38 13.16 -10.56
N ALA A 314 8.48 14.25 -9.81
CA ALA A 314 9.64 15.12 -9.86
C ALA A 314 10.82 14.39 -9.19
N PHE A 315 11.87 14.13 -9.98
CA PHE A 315 13.14 13.54 -9.56
C PHE A 315 13.94 14.41 -8.54
N LEU A 316 13.32 15.39 -7.87
CA LEU A 316 13.99 16.33 -6.94
C LEU A 316 13.05 16.85 -5.82
N GLY A 317 13.09 16.21 -4.65
CA GLY A 317 13.24 16.90 -3.35
C GLY A 317 12.07 17.68 -2.74
N GLY A 318 10.81 17.26 -2.91
CA GLY A 318 9.67 17.73 -2.11
C GLY A 318 8.34 17.19 -2.64
N PHE A 319 7.51 16.56 -1.78
CA PHE A 319 6.26 15.84 -2.09
C PHE A 319 6.09 15.51 -3.59
N SER A 320 6.90 14.57 -4.11
CA SER A 320 6.89 14.19 -5.52
C SER A 320 5.80 13.15 -5.82
N SER A 321 4.57 13.41 -5.39
CA SER A 321 3.43 12.58 -5.79
C SER A 321 2.91 13.11 -7.12
N SER A 322 2.72 12.19 -8.08
CA SER A 322 2.00 12.49 -9.32
C SER A 322 0.56 12.88 -9.05
N THR A 323 -0.12 13.52 -10.01
CA THR A 323 -1.55 13.84 -9.87
C THR A 323 -2.38 12.58 -9.55
N GLU A 324 -2.04 11.44 -10.15
CA GLU A 324 -2.65 10.13 -9.87
C GLU A 324 -2.48 9.71 -8.40
N GLU A 325 -1.28 9.83 -7.84
CA GLU A 325 -1.02 9.52 -6.43
C GLU A 325 -1.80 10.45 -5.48
N VAL A 326 -1.88 11.74 -5.79
CA VAL A 326 -2.67 12.68 -4.97
C VAL A 326 -4.15 12.32 -5.05
N ILE A 327 -4.68 11.93 -6.21
CA ILE A 327 -6.07 11.46 -6.30
C ILE A 327 -6.27 10.21 -5.44
N ALA A 328 -5.35 9.22 -5.50
CA ALA A 328 -5.43 8.03 -4.66
C ALA A 328 -5.41 8.38 -3.15
N HIS A 329 -4.58 9.35 -2.76
CA HIS A 329 -4.52 9.90 -1.40
C HIS A 329 -5.88 10.44 -0.96
N GLU A 330 -6.46 11.38 -1.71
CA GLU A 330 -7.74 12.02 -1.33
C GLU A 330 -8.95 11.08 -1.38
N VAL A 331 -8.95 10.08 -2.27
CA VAL A 331 -9.98 9.03 -2.30
C VAL A 331 -9.88 8.15 -1.06
N SER A 332 -8.67 7.76 -0.65
CA SER A 332 -8.46 6.87 0.49
C SER A 332 -8.89 7.50 1.82
N HIS A 333 -8.73 8.83 1.94
CA HIS A 333 -9.14 9.57 3.12
C HIS A 333 -10.64 9.50 3.42
N GLN A 334 -11.47 9.15 2.43
CA GLN A 334 -12.90 8.97 2.66
C GLN A 334 -13.17 7.88 3.72
N TRP A 335 -12.27 6.89 3.86
CA TRP A 335 -12.27 5.94 4.97
C TRP A 335 -11.51 6.48 6.19
N PHE A 336 -10.22 6.79 6.03
CA PHE A 336 -9.31 7.18 7.11
C PHE A 336 -9.00 8.68 7.05
N GLY A 337 -9.63 9.45 7.92
CA GLY A 337 -9.75 10.90 7.85
C GLY A 337 -11.20 11.30 7.99
N ASN A 338 -12.07 10.76 7.13
CA ASN A 338 -13.46 11.19 7.08
C ASN A 338 -14.37 10.31 7.94
N SER A 339 -14.59 9.05 7.53
CA SER A 339 -15.45 8.15 8.29
C SER A 339 -14.81 7.80 9.63
N VAL A 340 -13.55 7.38 9.63
CA VAL A 340 -12.73 7.18 10.83
C VAL A 340 -11.83 8.39 11.00
N SER A 341 -12.09 9.26 11.96
CA SER A 341 -11.30 10.49 12.17
C SER A 341 -10.60 10.50 13.53
N LEU A 342 -9.86 11.56 13.82
CA LEU A 342 -9.00 11.62 15.01
C LEU A 342 -9.79 11.96 16.28
N ALA A 343 -9.35 11.43 17.42
CA ALA A 343 -9.78 11.93 18.73
C ALA A 343 -9.00 13.17 19.19
N ASP A 344 -7.77 13.34 18.71
CA ASP A 344 -6.85 14.44 19.04
C ASP A 344 -5.98 14.77 17.81
N TRP A 345 -5.73 16.05 17.54
CA TRP A 345 -4.94 16.49 16.39
C TRP A 345 -3.49 16.02 16.45
N ALA A 346 -2.93 15.73 17.63
CA ALA A 346 -1.59 15.16 17.74
C ALA A 346 -1.43 13.81 17.01
N ASP A 347 -2.54 13.12 16.73
CA ASP A 347 -2.56 11.83 16.09
C ASP A 347 -2.84 11.90 14.57
N ILE A 348 -2.67 13.07 13.95
CA ILE A 348 -2.94 13.32 12.51
C ILE A 348 -2.28 12.31 11.54
N TRP A 349 -1.20 11.66 11.97
CA TRP A 349 -0.58 10.57 11.22
C TRP A 349 -1.55 9.39 10.95
N LEU A 350 -2.54 9.13 11.80
CA LEU A 350 -3.57 8.11 11.55
C LEU A 350 -4.39 8.40 10.28
N ASN A 351 -4.48 9.67 9.87
CA ASN A 351 -5.11 10.05 8.60
C ASN A 351 -4.05 10.07 7.49
N GLU A 352 -3.05 10.93 7.64
CA GLU A 352 -2.12 11.27 6.56
C GLU A 352 -1.16 10.14 6.20
N SER A 353 -0.70 9.36 7.18
CA SER A 353 0.15 8.20 6.91
C SER A 353 -0.63 7.10 6.20
N PHE A 354 -1.89 6.86 6.58
CA PHE A 354 -2.76 5.89 5.92
C PHE A 354 -3.01 6.29 4.48
N ALA A 355 -3.38 7.54 4.24
CA ALA A 355 -3.62 8.03 2.88
C ALA A 355 -2.34 8.06 2.03
N THR A 356 -1.20 8.40 2.63
CA THR A 356 0.10 8.35 1.94
C THR A 356 0.47 6.90 1.59
N TYR A 357 0.26 5.95 2.50
CA TYR A 357 0.53 4.54 2.21
C TYR A 357 -0.46 3.95 1.20
N ALA A 358 -1.69 4.45 1.15
CA ALA A 358 -2.67 4.11 0.14
C ALA A 358 -2.19 4.46 -1.29
N GLN A 359 -1.36 5.49 -1.45
CA GLN A 359 -0.65 5.76 -2.73
C GLN A 359 0.22 4.57 -3.12
N GLY A 360 1.01 4.04 -2.18
CA GLY A 360 1.83 2.85 -2.37
C GLY A 360 1.01 1.60 -2.71
N LEU A 361 -0.11 1.39 -2.01
CA LEU A 361 -1.03 0.27 -2.29
C LEU A 361 -1.66 0.38 -3.68
N TRP A 362 -2.03 1.59 -4.12
CA TRP A 362 -2.50 1.82 -5.48
C TRP A 362 -1.40 1.58 -6.53
N ILE A 363 -0.16 1.96 -6.24
CA ILE A 363 0.99 1.67 -7.10
C ILE A 363 1.22 0.16 -7.21
N GLU A 364 1.14 -0.58 -6.11
CA GLU A 364 1.23 -2.05 -6.13
C GLU A 364 0.14 -2.65 -7.01
N TYR A 365 -1.11 -2.21 -6.83
CA TYR A 365 -2.25 -2.68 -7.61
C TYR A 365 -2.09 -2.44 -9.11
N SER A 366 -1.67 -1.23 -9.48
CA SER A 366 -1.62 -0.79 -10.87
C SER A 366 -0.32 -1.18 -11.60
N ARG A 367 0.79 -1.36 -10.87
CA ARG A 367 2.15 -1.49 -11.44
C ARG A 367 2.98 -2.62 -10.84
N GLY A 368 2.50 -3.35 -9.83
CA GLY A 368 3.16 -4.49 -9.23
C GLY A 368 4.03 -4.17 -8.01
N ARG A 369 4.54 -5.22 -7.34
CA ARG A 369 5.30 -5.10 -6.09
C ARG A 369 6.65 -4.44 -6.29
N GLU A 370 7.30 -4.62 -7.43
CA GLU A 370 8.55 -3.94 -7.75
C GLU A 370 8.38 -2.42 -7.77
N ALA A 371 7.23 -1.93 -8.27
CA ALA A 371 6.91 -0.51 -8.27
C ALA A 371 6.64 0.02 -6.84
N LEU A 372 6.00 -0.78 -5.99
CA LEU A 372 5.83 -0.45 -4.57
C LEU A 372 7.18 -0.41 -3.83
N ASP A 373 8.07 -1.38 -4.03
CA ASP A 373 9.39 -1.36 -3.37
C ASP A 373 10.26 -0.16 -3.81
N GLN A 374 10.17 0.20 -5.11
CA GLN A 374 10.79 1.42 -5.59
C GLN A 374 10.18 2.67 -4.95
N TRP A 375 8.85 2.72 -4.80
CA TRP A 375 8.17 3.82 -4.13
C TRP A 375 8.61 3.92 -2.66
N VAL A 376 8.64 2.81 -1.93
CA VAL A 376 9.13 2.72 -0.53
C VAL A 376 10.57 3.21 -0.43
N THR A 377 11.44 2.78 -1.35
CA THR A 377 12.84 3.22 -1.40
C THR A 377 12.96 4.72 -1.62
N ASN A 378 12.16 5.31 -2.50
CA ASN A 378 12.16 6.75 -2.76
C ASN A 378 11.66 7.55 -1.55
N LYS A 379 10.60 7.07 -0.88
CA LYS A 379 10.08 7.67 0.36
C LYS A 379 11.10 7.60 1.49
N TYR A 380 11.74 6.45 1.68
CA TYR A 380 12.79 6.27 2.67
C TYR A 380 13.96 7.22 2.46
N ASN A 381 14.46 7.34 1.23
CA ASN A 381 15.56 8.26 0.92
C ASN A 381 15.16 9.72 1.19
N THR A 382 13.92 10.11 0.87
CA THR A 382 13.41 11.46 1.14
C THR A 382 13.40 11.77 2.64
N VAL A 383 12.92 10.84 3.47
CA VAL A 383 12.91 10.98 4.93
C VAL A 383 14.33 10.96 5.49
N ALA A 384 15.18 10.04 5.02
CA ALA A 384 16.56 9.91 5.47
C ALA A 384 17.41 11.17 5.18
N ASP A 385 17.22 11.76 3.99
CA ASP A 385 17.92 12.99 3.58
C ASP A 385 17.49 14.22 4.40
N ALA A 386 16.25 14.23 4.90
CA ALA A 386 15.67 15.33 5.66
C ALA A 386 15.56 15.06 7.18
N LEU A 387 16.11 13.94 7.68
CA LEU A 387 15.84 13.45 9.04
C LEU A 387 16.15 14.47 10.14
N ASP A 388 17.20 15.28 9.98
CA ASP A 388 17.59 16.33 10.93
C ASP A 388 16.56 17.49 11.03
N GLU A 389 15.66 17.60 10.06
CA GLU A 389 14.62 18.65 9.95
C GLU A 389 13.22 18.10 10.26
N LEU A 390 13.05 16.78 10.36
CA LEU A 390 11.77 16.12 10.58
C LEU A 390 11.54 15.76 12.05
N VAL A 391 10.27 15.65 12.41
CA VAL A 391 9.82 15.09 13.70
C VAL A 391 9.18 13.72 13.49
N PRO A 392 9.14 12.87 14.53
CA PRO A 392 8.42 11.60 14.45
C PRO A 392 6.93 11.80 14.16
N PRO A 393 6.27 10.92 13.37
CA PRO A 393 4.88 11.09 12.95
C PRO A 393 3.89 11.29 14.10
N GLY A 394 4.08 10.61 15.23
CA GLY A 394 3.24 10.68 16.42
C GLY A 394 3.60 11.80 17.40
N LYS A 395 4.46 12.75 16.99
CA LYS A 395 4.80 13.96 17.76
C LYS A 395 4.85 15.21 16.89
N PRO A 396 3.82 15.49 16.08
CA PRO A 396 3.81 16.68 15.25
C PRO A 396 3.73 17.93 16.14
N PRO A 397 4.48 19.00 15.83
CA PRO A 397 4.31 20.28 16.49
C PRO A 397 3.01 20.96 16.05
N ALA A 398 2.41 21.76 16.94
CA ALA A 398 1.15 22.46 16.67
C ALA A 398 1.23 23.48 15.53
N ASP A 399 2.41 24.01 15.19
CA ASP A 399 2.63 25.00 14.13
C ASP A 399 3.19 24.40 12.82
N ASP A 400 3.37 23.08 12.77
CA ASP A 400 3.79 22.33 11.58
C ASP A 400 3.18 20.92 11.63
N LEU A 401 1.86 20.87 11.73
CA LEU A 401 1.07 19.65 11.94
C LEU A 401 1.20 18.68 10.75
N PHE A 402 1.32 19.22 9.54
CA PHE A 402 1.35 18.49 8.27
C PHE A 402 2.78 18.38 7.69
N ASN A 403 3.78 18.27 8.56
CA ASN A 403 5.17 18.08 8.15
C ASN A 403 5.39 16.72 7.47
N SER A 404 6.44 16.57 6.66
CA SER A 404 6.67 15.34 5.89
C SER A 404 6.88 14.08 6.73
N GLY A 405 7.19 14.19 8.03
CA GLY A 405 7.25 13.05 8.94
C GLY A 405 5.88 12.38 9.10
N VAL A 406 4.82 13.17 9.23
CA VAL A 406 3.44 12.69 9.34
C VAL A 406 2.98 11.93 8.08
N TYR A 407 3.54 12.25 6.92
CA TYR A 407 3.20 11.63 5.63
C TYR A 407 4.14 10.47 5.30
N ASP A 408 5.37 10.79 4.91
CA ASP A 408 6.29 9.84 4.28
C ASP A 408 6.88 8.87 5.32
N TRP A 409 7.30 9.36 6.49
CA TRP A 409 7.82 8.50 7.55
C TRP A 409 6.70 7.63 8.12
N GLY A 410 5.53 8.20 8.39
CA GLY A 410 4.40 7.42 8.86
C GLY A 410 3.95 6.34 7.85
N ALA A 411 3.96 6.62 6.54
CA ALA A 411 3.67 5.62 5.52
C ALA A 411 4.71 4.47 5.49
N LEU A 412 5.99 4.79 5.69
CA LEU A 412 7.03 3.75 5.88
C LEU A 412 6.76 2.89 7.12
N GLY A 413 6.26 3.51 8.20
CA GLY A 413 5.83 2.79 9.40
C GLY A 413 4.68 1.80 9.13
N LEU A 414 3.69 2.19 8.33
CA LEU A 414 2.60 1.30 7.92
C LEU A 414 3.06 0.21 6.96
N HIS A 415 4.00 0.51 6.05
CA HIS A 415 4.61 -0.50 5.21
C HIS A 415 5.40 -1.52 6.04
N ALA A 416 6.22 -1.05 6.97
CA ALA A 416 6.94 -1.90 7.91
C ALA A 416 5.99 -2.75 8.75
N LEU A 417 4.82 -2.21 9.12
CA LEU A 417 3.81 -2.95 9.87
C LEU A 417 3.26 -4.10 9.03
N ARG A 418 2.95 -3.84 7.76
CA ARG A 418 2.54 -4.87 6.79
C ARG A 418 3.58 -5.98 6.68
N LEU A 419 4.87 -5.64 6.62
CA LEU A 419 5.95 -6.64 6.57
C LEU A 419 6.06 -7.44 7.87
N GLU A 420 5.87 -6.81 9.03
CA GLU A 420 5.97 -7.44 10.35
C GLU A 420 4.84 -8.46 10.60
N ILE A 421 3.61 -8.11 10.22
CA ILE A 421 2.43 -8.95 10.50
C ILE A 421 1.97 -9.80 9.31
N GLY A 422 2.50 -9.52 8.12
CA GLY A 422 2.12 -10.17 6.86
C GLY A 422 0.85 -9.60 6.24
N ASP A 423 0.69 -9.79 4.92
CA ASP A 423 -0.40 -9.22 4.12
C ASP A 423 -1.79 -9.58 4.63
N GLU A 424 -2.03 -10.86 4.94
CA GLU A 424 -3.36 -11.33 5.38
C GLU A 424 -3.81 -10.60 6.64
N ALA A 425 -2.96 -10.58 7.68
CA ALA A 425 -3.25 -9.89 8.92
C ALA A 425 -3.32 -8.36 8.74
N PHE A 426 -2.51 -7.79 7.86
CA PHE A 426 -2.52 -6.35 7.59
C PHE A 426 -3.83 -5.89 6.93
N PHE A 427 -4.26 -6.54 5.84
CA PHE A 427 -5.51 -6.16 5.19
C PHE A 427 -6.74 -6.50 6.05
N GLU A 428 -6.71 -7.59 6.83
CA GLU A 428 -7.76 -7.86 7.83
C GLU A 428 -7.79 -6.78 8.92
N THR A 429 -6.63 -6.25 9.33
CA THR A 429 -6.53 -5.12 10.27
C THR A 429 -7.19 -3.88 9.70
N LEU A 430 -6.90 -3.50 8.45
CA LEU A 430 -7.52 -2.33 7.82
C LEU A 430 -9.05 -2.43 7.78
N GLN A 431 -9.57 -3.58 7.33
CA GLN A 431 -11.02 -3.83 7.25
C GLN A 431 -11.67 -3.82 8.63
N THR A 432 -11.04 -4.47 9.61
CA THR A 432 -11.57 -4.56 10.98
C THR A 432 -11.52 -3.21 11.69
N TYR A 433 -10.45 -2.45 11.50
CA TYR A 433 -10.29 -1.11 12.04
C TYR A 433 -11.37 -0.17 11.49
N TYR A 434 -11.55 -0.14 10.17
CA TYR A 434 -12.62 0.62 9.55
C TYR A 434 -14.01 0.19 10.06
N GLU A 435 -14.35 -1.10 10.04
CA GLU A 435 -15.68 -1.55 10.45
C GLU A 435 -16.02 -1.23 11.91
N ARG A 436 -15.03 -1.28 12.81
CA ARG A 436 -15.21 -0.97 14.24
C ARG A 436 -15.41 0.51 14.51
N PHE A 437 -14.71 1.37 13.77
CA PHE A 437 -14.61 2.79 14.08
C PHE A 437 -15.26 3.72 13.06
N LYS A 438 -15.88 3.19 12.00
CA LYS A 438 -16.60 3.99 11.00
C LYS A 438 -17.56 4.97 11.65
N ASN A 439 -17.56 6.19 11.12
CA ASN A 439 -18.28 7.37 11.60
C ASN A 439 -17.91 7.83 13.02
N GLY A 440 -16.82 7.31 13.58
CA GLY A 440 -16.33 7.65 14.92
C GLY A 440 -14.95 8.30 14.90
N ASN A 441 -14.33 8.29 16.08
CA ASN A 441 -13.02 8.87 16.33
C ASN A 441 -12.10 7.82 16.95
N VAL A 442 -10.81 7.90 16.63
CA VAL A 442 -9.79 6.92 17.02
C VAL A 442 -8.56 7.55 17.64
N THR A 443 -7.86 6.74 18.42
CA THR A 443 -6.53 6.98 18.97
C THR A 443 -5.54 5.95 18.42
N PRO A 444 -4.22 6.17 18.59
CA PRO A 444 -3.20 5.18 18.25
C PRO A 444 -3.40 3.84 18.98
N ASP A 445 -3.84 3.89 20.23
CA ASP A 445 -4.12 2.68 21.03
C ASP A 445 -5.21 1.81 20.39
N ASP A 446 -6.19 2.41 19.71
CA ASP A 446 -7.24 1.67 19.01
C ASP A 446 -6.68 0.87 17.82
N LEU A 447 -5.78 1.48 17.03
CA LEU A 447 -5.11 0.79 15.92
C LEU A 447 -4.20 -0.33 16.44
N ILE A 448 -3.41 -0.05 17.47
CA ILE A 448 -2.53 -1.04 18.11
C ILE A 448 -3.38 -2.23 18.58
N ALA A 449 -4.47 -1.98 19.32
CA ALA A 449 -5.31 -3.04 19.86
C ALA A 449 -5.94 -3.92 18.77
N VAL A 450 -6.42 -3.34 17.66
CA VAL A 450 -6.95 -4.12 16.53
C VAL A 450 -5.85 -4.95 15.87
N THR A 451 -4.68 -4.35 15.68
CA THR A 451 -3.56 -5.02 15.02
C THR A 451 -3.01 -6.17 15.86
N GLU A 452 -2.85 -5.99 17.17
CA GLU A 452 -2.42 -7.03 18.10
C GLU A 452 -3.46 -8.15 18.21
N GLU A 453 -4.76 -7.83 18.18
CA GLU A 453 -5.83 -8.83 18.18
C GLU A 453 -5.76 -9.76 16.96
N ILE A 454 -5.52 -9.21 15.77
CA ILE A 454 -5.51 -9.95 14.50
C ILE A 454 -4.20 -10.68 14.30
N SER A 455 -3.07 -9.99 14.49
CA SER A 455 -1.73 -10.57 14.29
C SER A 455 -1.33 -11.54 15.41
N GLY A 456 -1.90 -11.39 16.61
CA GLY A 456 -1.47 -12.13 17.81
C GLY A 456 -0.08 -11.72 18.33
N GLN A 457 0.46 -10.60 17.84
CA GLN A 457 1.77 -10.07 18.22
C GLN A 457 1.63 -8.92 19.23
N GLU A 458 2.67 -8.67 20.04
CA GLU A 458 2.76 -7.49 20.92
C GLU A 458 3.54 -6.39 20.17
N LEU A 459 2.88 -5.30 19.79
CA LEU A 459 3.37 -4.34 18.82
C LEU A 459 3.71 -2.97 19.43
N SER A 460 3.56 -2.80 20.74
CA SER A 460 3.88 -1.54 21.44
C SER A 460 5.30 -1.02 21.13
N GLU A 461 6.31 -1.89 21.10
CA GLU A 461 7.70 -1.50 20.75
C GLU A 461 7.86 -1.16 19.27
N PHE A 462 7.15 -1.87 18.39
CA PHE A 462 7.10 -1.58 16.96
C PHE A 462 6.56 -0.17 16.71
N PHE A 463 5.38 0.16 17.26
CA PHE A 463 4.77 1.49 17.06
C PHE A 463 5.62 2.60 17.66
N ASN A 464 6.21 2.38 18.85
CA ASN A 464 7.15 3.34 19.42
C ASN A 464 8.36 3.60 18.51
N THR A 465 8.88 2.56 17.85
CA THR A 465 10.03 2.67 16.96
C THR A 465 9.72 3.47 15.69
N TRP A 466 8.58 3.20 15.06
CA TRP A 466 8.25 3.82 13.77
C TRP A 466 7.57 5.18 13.88
N PHE A 467 6.76 5.42 14.91
CA PHE A 467 5.93 6.62 15.00
C PHE A 467 6.40 7.62 16.07
N TYR A 468 7.18 7.20 17.06
CA TYR A 468 7.53 8.06 18.21
C TYR A 468 9.02 8.23 18.48
N SER A 469 9.89 7.42 17.88
CA SER A 469 11.35 7.52 18.00
C SER A 469 11.92 8.63 17.12
N GLU A 470 12.94 9.33 17.59
CA GLU A 470 13.68 10.35 16.82
C GLU A 470 14.67 9.73 15.81
N THR A 471 14.81 8.40 15.80
CA THR A 471 15.68 7.68 14.88
C THR A 471 14.85 6.96 13.83
N LEU A 472 15.17 7.18 12.56
CA LEU A 472 14.62 6.39 11.46
C LEU A 472 15.11 4.94 11.56
N ALA A 473 14.17 3.99 11.58
CA ALA A 473 14.48 2.56 11.50
C ALA A 473 15.10 2.21 10.14
N GLY A 474 15.63 0.98 10.00
CA GLY A 474 16.14 0.52 8.71
C GLY A 474 15.06 0.52 7.63
N ILE A 475 15.48 0.62 6.37
CA ILE A 475 14.55 0.63 5.22
C ILE A 475 13.66 -0.62 5.24
N PRO A 476 12.32 -0.47 5.20
CA PRO A 476 11.40 -1.61 5.21
C PRO A 476 11.24 -2.11 3.78
N GLN A 477 12.26 -2.78 3.23
CA GLN A 477 12.18 -3.31 1.87
C GLN A 477 11.37 -4.61 1.83
N MET A 478 10.61 -4.79 0.75
CA MET A 478 10.03 -6.10 0.47
C MET A 478 11.16 -7.07 0.12
N ASP A 479 11.04 -8.31 0.61
CA ASP A 479 11.85 -9.40 0.07
C ASP A 479 11.30 -9.75 -1.32
N LEU A 480 11.70 -8.96 -2.32
CA LEU A 480 11.43 -9.20 -3.73
C LEU A 480 12.40 -10.20 -4.34
N SER A 481 13.23 -10.85 -3.50
CA SER A 481 14.00 -11.95 -4.01
C SER A 481 13.03 -13.04 -4.48
N PRO A 482 13.27 -13.63 -5.66
CA PRO A 482 12.55 -14.84 -6.06
C PRO A 482 12.63 -15.82 -4.89
N ASP A 483 11.48 -16.44 -4.55
CA ASP A 483 11.35 -17.33 -3.39
C ASP A 483 12.55 -18.28 -3.39
N PRO A 484 13.51 -18.14 -2.46
CA PRO A 484 14.74 -18.91 -2.52
C PRO A 484 14.50 -20.41 -2.28
N THR A 485 13.24 -20.83 -2.15
CA THR A 485 12.78 -22.21 -1.94
C THR A 485 11.71 -22.67 -2.95
N GLY A 486 11.39 -21.87 -3.96
CA GLY A 486 10.32 -22.15 -4.93
C GLY A 486 10.85 -22.62 -6.28
N ASP A 487 10.07 -23.44 -7.00
CA ASP A 487 10.40 -23.85 -8.37
C ASP A 487 10.25 -22.66 -9.35
N GLU A 488 11.30 -22.29 -10.08
CA GLU A 488 11.36 -21.09 -10.94
C GLU A 488 11.52 -21.40 -12.43
N THR A 489 11.19 -20.41 -13.28
CA THR A 489 11.57 -20.42 -14.70
C THR A 489 12.33 -19.14 -15.03
N ILE A 490 13.63 -19.29 -15.24
CA ILE A 490 14.57 -18.19 -15.49
C ILE A 490 14.92 -18.18 -16.98
N ILE A 491 14.75 -17.03 -17.64
CA ILE A 491 14.98 -16.87 -19.08
C ILE A 491 16.02 -15.76 -19.29
N GLY A 492 17.21 -16.15 -19.74
CA GLY A 492 18.30 -15.29 -20.19
C GLY A 492 18.01 -14.59 -21.52
N THR A 493 18.94 -13.75 -21.93
CA THR A 493 18.83 -12.82 -23.05
C THR A 493 19.53 -13.38 -24.30
N THR A 494 20.03 -12.51 -25.18
CA THR A 494 20.89 -12.90 -26.30
C THR A 494 22.33 -12.46 -26.11
N GLU A 495 22.66 -11.97 -24.91
CA GLU A 495 23.97 -11.51 -24.47
C GLU A 495 24.44 -12.42 -23.32
N ALA A 496 25.71 -12.30 -22.93
CA ALA A 496 26.25 -13.11 -21.83
C ALA A 496 25.57 -12.83 -20.47
N ASP A 497 24.99 -13.86 -19.87
CA ASP A 497 24.23 -13.81 -18.63
C ASP A 497 24.87 -14.62 -17.48
N VAL A 498 24.50 -14.28 -16.24
CA VAL A 498 24.78 -15.09 -15.04
C VAL A 498 23.46 -15.34 -14.32
N LEU A 499 23.00 -16.58 -14.34
CA LEU A 499 21.67 -17.01 -13.90
C LEU A 499 21.78 -17.99 -12.72
N PHE A 500 20.94 -17.84 -11.70
CA PHE A 500 20.95 -18.63 -10.47
C PHE A 500 19.53 -19.11 -10.13
N GLY A 501 19.31 -20.42 -10.01
CA GLY A 501 18.05 -21.03 -9.56
C GLY A 501 17.85 -20.96 -8.04
N ARG A 502 18.89 -21.26 -7.26
CA ARG A 502 18.91 -21.35 -5.78
C ARG A 502 18.23 -22.64 -5.30
N ASP A 503 17.44 -22.63 -4.21
CA ASP A 503 16.75 -23.86 -3.78
C ASP A 503 15.39 -23.94 -4.50
N GLY A 504 15.01 -25.12 -5.00
CA GLY A 504 13.83 -25.31 -5.85
C GLY A 504 14.13 -26.27 -7.00
N ASN A 505 13.11 -26.73 -7.74
CA ASN A 505 13.31 -27.48 -8.99
C ASN A 505 13.15 -26.51 -10.17
N ASP A 506 14.25 -25.88 -10.57
CA ASP A 506 14.22 -24.73 -11.47
C ASP A 506 14.34 -25.12 -12.93
N THR A 507 13.93 -24.19 -13.80
CA THR A 507 14.16 -24.29 -15.25
C THR A 507 14.86 -23.04 -15.75
N ILE A 508 16.11 -23.16 -16.18
CA ILE A 508 16.96 -22.04 -16.57
C ILE A 508 17.33 -22.11 -18.06
N PHE A 509 17.06 -21.05 -18.82
CA PHE A 509 17.41 -20.93 -20.23
C PHE A 509 18.43 -19.82 -20.47
N GLY A 510 19.66 -20.12 -20.90
CA GLY A 510 20.66 -19.11 -21.28
C GLY A 510 20.34 -18.41 -22.61
N ASN A 511 19.68 -19.14 -23.53
CA ASN A 511 19.33 -18.71 -24.88
C ASN A 511 20.55 -18.47 -25.78
N GLY A 512 21.18 -17.30 -25.73
CA GLY A 512 22.38 -17.04 -26.51
C GLY A 512 23.27 -16.04 -25.84
N GLY A 513 24.58 -16.15 -26.08
CA GLY A 513 25.57 -15.47 -25.26
C GLY A 513 26.56 -16.51 -24.75
N ILE A 514 27.53 -16.08 -23.96
CA ILE A 514 28.42 -16.99 -23.23
C ILE A 514 27.93 -16.95 -21.79
N ASP A 515 27.13 -17.93 -21.41
CA ASP A 515 26.34 -17.86 -20.20
C ASP A 515 26.92 -18.67 -19.04
N VAL A 516 26.57 -18.28 -17.82
CA VAL A 516 26.81 -19.04 -16.59
C VAL A 516 25.47 -19.33 -15.94
N LEU A 517 25.07 -20.61 -15.93
CA LEU A 517 23.83 -21.09 -15.32
C LEU A 517 24.17 -21.94 -14.10
N ILE A 518 23.56 -21.63 -12.96
CA ILE A 518 23.73 -22.35 -11.70
C ILE A 518 22.34 -22.73 -11.20
N GLY A 519 22.04 -24.02 -11.11
CA GLY A 519 20.78 -24.57 -10.58
C GLY A 519 20.66 -24.26 -9.10
N GLY A 520 21.35 -25.01 -8.26
CA GLY A 520 21.43 -24.75 -6.83
C GLY A 520 21.07 -26.00 -6.03
N ALA A 521 19.95 -26.03 -5.34
CA ALA A 521 19.50 -27.19 -4.58
C ALA A 521 18.09 -27.62 -5.02
N GLY A 522 17.93 -28.85 -5.49
CA GLY A 522 16.68 -29.39 -6.04
C GLY A 522 16.94 -30.03 -7.40
N ASP A 523 15.91 -30.62 -8.01
CA ASP A 523 16.06 -31.31 -9.30
C ASP A 523 15.89 -30.31 -10.47
N ASP A 524 16.98 -29.70 -10.93
CA ASP A 524 16.96 -28.57 -11.86
C ASP A 524 17.02 -28.96 -13.35
N GLN A 525 16.61 -28.05 -14.24
CA GLN A 525 16.76 -28.16 -15.69
C GLN A 525 17.47 -26.94 -16.29
N LEU A 526 18.69 -27.14 -16.79
CA LEU A 526 19.52 -26.07 -17.34
C LEU A 526 19.72 -26.23 -18.85
N TYR A 527 19.48 -25.16 -19.60
CA TYR A 527 19.63 -25.11 -21.05
C TYR A 527 20.61 -23.99 -21.43
N GLY A 528 21.85 -24.34 -21.80
CA GLY A 528 22.90 -23.37 -22.15
C GLY A 528 22.51 -22.51 -23.34
N GLY A 529 22.26 -23.16 -24.48
CA GLY A 529 21.74 -22.50 -25.67
C GLY A 529 22.76 -22.53 -26.81
N VAL A 530 23.17 -21.37 -27.30
CA VAL A 530 24.18 -21.24 -28.35
C VAL A 530 25.43 -20.56 -27.81
N GLU A 531 26.58 -20.91 -28.39
CA GLU A 531 27.91 -20.48 -27.95
C GLU A 531 28.38 -21.22 -26.69
N LYS A 532 29.46 -20.76 -26.08
CA LYS A 532 30.18 -21.50 -25.05
C LYS A 532 29.60 -21.17 -23.68
N ASP A 533 28.92 -22.13 -23.08
CA ASP A 533 28.26 -21.93 -21.78
C ASP A 533 28.93 -22.70 -20.64
N THR A 534 28.66 -22.26 -19.42
CA THR A 534 29.00 -22.96 -18.18
C THR A 534 27.73 -23.28 -17.41
N LEU A 535 27.42 -24.57 -17.21
CA LEU A 535 26.25 -25.03 -16.47
C LEU A 535 26.71 -25.82 -15.25
N GLN A 536 26.09 -25.54 -14.10
CA GLN A 536 26.27 -26.27 -12.85
C GLN A 536 24.89 -26.61 -12.29
N GLY A 537 24.58 -27.91 -12.14
CA GLY A 537 23.34 -28.39 -11.54
C GLY A 537 23.28 -28.03 -10.06
N GLY A 538 24.09 -28.68 -9.23
CA GLY A 538 24.19 -28.37 -7.80
C GLY A 538 23.85 -29.60 -6.95
N ASP A 539 23.05 -29.45 -5.91
CA ASP A 539 22.54 -30.56 -5.12
C ASP A 539 21.19 -30.99 -5.70
N GLY A 540 20.95 -32.28 -5.97
CA GLY A 540 19.71 -32.78 -6.56
C GLY A 540 19.94 -33.58 -7.84
N ASN A 541 18.88 -34.12 -8.45
CA ASN A 541 19.00 -34.90 -9.68
C ASN A 541 18.71 -34.00 -10.89
N ASP A 542 19.76 -33.44 -11.46
CA ASP A 542 19.66 -32.37 -12.44
C ASP A 542 19.62 -32.87 -13.88
N ILE A 543 19.10 -32.04 -14.78
CA ILE A 543 19.14 -32.25 -16.23
C ILE A 543 19.81 -31.07 -16.92
N LEU A 544 21.00 -31.31 -17.48
CA LEU A 544 21.81 -30.28 -18.13
C LEU A 544 21.85 -30.50 -19.65
N PHE A 545 21.54 -29.46 -20.41
CA PHE A 545 21.66 -29.41 -21.87
C PHE A 545 22.67 -28.33 -22.29
N GLY A 546 23.89 -28.75 -22.62
CA GLY A 546 24.91 -27.86 -23.19
C GLY A 546 24.57 -27.35 -24.59
N ASN A 547 23.72 -28.06 -25.33
CA ASN A 547 23.26 -27.67 -26.67
C ASN A 547 24.43 -27.39 -27.65
N ALA A 548 24.58 -26.16 -28.15
CA ALA A 548 25.51 -25.84 -29.23
C ALA A 548 26.67 -24.96 -28.76
N GLY A 549 27.81 -25.57 -28.46
CA GLY A 549 29.00 -24.81 -28.04
C GLY A 549 30.12 -25.71 -27.56
N GLU A 550 31.25 -25.13 -27.20
CA GLU A 550 32.28 -25.84 -26.41
C GLU A 550 32.02 -25.60 -24.93
N ASN A 551 31.12 -26.36 -24.33
CA ASN A 551 30.54 -26.08 -23.02
C ASN A 551 31.35 -26.65 -21.85
N THR A 552 31.10 -26.12 -20.67
CA THR A 552 31.53 -26.71 -19.38
C THR A 552 30.29 -27.09 -18.58
N LEU A 553 30.10 -28.37 -18.31
CA LEU A 553 28.91 -28.91 -17.65
C LEU A 553 29.33 -29.66 -16.38
N SER A 554 28.66 -29.39 -15.26
CA SER A 554 28.83 -30.11 -13.99
C SER A 554 27.45 -30.48 -13.44
N GLY A 555 27.19 -31.76 -13.19
CA GLY A 555 25.98 -32.23 -12.51
C GLY A 555 25.98 -31.76 -11.06
N GLY A 556 26.81 -32.37 -10.21
CA GLY A 556 26.97 -31.96 -8.82
C GLY A 556 26.76 -33.14 -7.87
N ASP A 557 25.93 -32.97 -6.85
CA ASP A 557 25.55 -34.03 -5.92
C ASP A 557 24.16 -34.56 -6.30
N GLY A 558 24.03 -35.80 -6.76
CA GLY A 558 22.77 -36.46 -7.11
C GLY A 558 22.92 -37.31 -8.37
N ASP A 559 21.84 -37.96 -8.80
CA ASP A 559 21.85 -38.82 -10.00
C ASP A 559 21.51 -37.97 -11.24
N ASP A 560 22.52 -37.41 -11.91
CA ASP A 560 22.32 -36.38 -12.94
C ASP A 560 22.16 -36.93 -14.37
N ILE A 561 21.53 -36.14 -15.24
CA ILE A 561 21.44 -36.40 -16.69
C ILE A 561 22.06 -35.26 -17.48
N ILE A 562 23.20 -35.52 -18.13
CA ILE A 562 23.96 -34.48 -18.84
C ILE A 562 24.01 -34.76 -20.34
N TYR A 563 23.64 -33.76 -21.15
CA TYR A 563 23.75 -33.76 -22.61
C TYR A 563 24.79 -32.74 -23.06
N GLY A 564 25.96 -33.21 -23.52
CA GLY A 564 27.10 -32.38 -23.94
C GLY A 564 26.77 -31.47 -25.13
N GLY A 565 26.60 -32.07 -26.31
CA GLY A 565 26.34 -31.30 -27.53
C GLY A 565 26.95 -31.95 -28.76
N LEU A 566 27.23 -31.17 -29.79
CA LEU A 566 27.91 -31.65 -31.01
C LEU A 566 29.37 -31.20 -31.13
N GLN A 567 29.85 -30.43 -30.16
CA GLN A 567 31.16 -29.79 -30.14
C GLN A 567 31.96 -30.30 -28.95
N ALA A 568 33.21 -29.84 -28.79
CA ALA A 568 34.07 -30.37 -27.74
C ALA A 568 33.69 -29.79 -26.37
N ASP A 569 33.08 -30.61 -25.52
CA ASP A 569 32.61 -30.22 -24.20
C ASP A 569 33.54 -30.71 -23.08
N THR A 570 33.50 -30.03 -21.93
CA THR A 570 34.08 -30.51 -20.67
C THR A 570 32.94 -30.87 -19.73
N ILE A 571 32.83 -32.14 -19.35
CA ILE A 571 31.69 -32.67 -18.59
C ILE A 571 32.19 -33.31 -17.30
N THR A 572 31.58 -32.95 -16.17
CA THR A 572 31.70 -33.66 -14.90
C THR A 572 30.32 -34.12 -14.46
N GLY A 573 30.13 -35.41 -14.15
CA GLY A 573 28.90 -35.90 -13.53
C GLY A 573 28.84 -35.39 -12.09
N GLY A 574 29.56 -36.03 -11.19
CA GLY A 574 29.75 -35.51 -9.83
C GLY A 574 29.71 -36.62 -8.79
N ASN A 575 28.87 -36.49 -7.78
CA ASN A 575 28.59 -37.57 -6.84
C ASN A 575 27.21 -38.14 -7.13
N GLY A 576 27.06 -39.42 -7.41
CA GLY A 576 25.77 -40.06 -7.69
C GLY A 576 25.85 -40.97 -8.90
N ASP A 577 24.75 -41.63 -9.25
CA ASP A 577 24.72 -42.55 -10.39
C ASP A 577 24.34 -41.78 -11.67
N ASP A 578 25.34 -41.24 -12.38
CA ASP A 578 25.12 -40.26 -13.46
C ASP A 578 24.87 -40.87 -14.85
N VAL A 579 24.09 -40.19 -15.68
CA VAL A 579 23.89 -40.54 -17.10
C VAL A 579 24.37 -39.42 -18.02
N ILE A 580 25.50 -39.67 -18.69
CA ILE A 580 26.15 -38.68 -19.56
C ILE A 580 25.99 -39.06 -21.03
N TYR A 581 25.34 -38.20 -21.81
CA TYR A 581 25.26 -38.24 -23.27
C TYR A 581 26.20 -37.19 -23.86
N ALA A 582 27.46 -37.57 -24.06
CA ALA A 582 28.47 -36.68 -24.65
C ALA A 582 28.10 -36.26 -26.07
N ASN A 583 27.41 -37.15 -26.81
CA ASN A 583 27.06 -36.96 -28.21
C ASN A 583 28.33 -36.75 -29.07
N GLY A 584 28.37 -35.75 -29.96
CA GLY A 584 29.50 -35.59 -30.88
C GLY A 584 30.49 -34.58 -30.32
N GLY A 585 31.78 -34.77 -30.55
CA GLY A 585 32.74 -33.82 -29.99
C GLY A 585 34.10 -34.41 -29.65
N GLY A 586 34.97 -33.50 -29.23
CA GLY A 586 36.30 -33.78 -28.70
C GLY A 586 36.30 -33.85 -27.17
N ASP A 587 35.35 -34.56 -26.57
CA ASP A 587 34.92 -34.27 -25.20
C ASP A 587 35.92 -34.71 -24.13
N ILE A 588 35.96 -33.97 -23.03
CA ILE A 588 36.69 -34.34 -21.81
C ILE A 588 35.65 -34.63 -20.75
N ILE A 589 35.56 -35.89 -20.32
CA ILE A 589 34.51 -36.35 -19.41
C ILE A 589 35.15 -36.90 -18.15
N ASN A 590 34.67 -36.44 -17.01
CA ASN A 590 34.89 -37.04 -15.70
C ASN A 590 33.53 -37.51 -15.18
N SER A 591 33.27 -38.82 -15.10
CA SER A 591 31.95 -39.25 -14.67
C SER A 591 31.69 -38.93 -13.19
N GLY A 592 32.73 -38.96 -12.36
CA GLY A 592 32.59 -38.69 -10.93
C GLY A 592 32.56 -39.99 -10.13
N THR A 593 31.96 -39.95 -8.95
CA THR A 593 31.80 -41.11 -8.06
C THR A 593 30.38 -41.65 -8.15
N GLY A 594 30.20 -42.98 -8.14
CA GLY A 594 28.89 -43.63 -8.25
C GLY A 594 28.88 -44.71 -9.32
N LEU A 595 27.69 -45.13 -9.76
CA LEU A 595 27.51 -46.08 -10.87
C LEU A 595 27.15 -45.34 -12.16
N ASP A 596 28.16 -44.93 -12.93
CA ASP A 596 27.93 -44.02 -14.03
C ASP A 596 27.67 -44.71 -15.38
N MET A 597 26.86 -44.07 -16.23
CA MET A 597 26.63 -44.49 -17.61
C MET A 597 27.00 -43.39 -18.60
N VAL A 598 28.10 -43.58 -19.33
CA VAL A 598 28.57 -42.64 -20.36
C VAL A 598 28.28 -43.17 -21.77
N TRP A 599 27.46 -42.44 -22.52
CA TRP A 599 27.19 -42.62 -23.94
C TRP A 599 28.02 -41.66 -24.78
N LEU A 600 29.03 -42.19 -25.45
CA LEU A 600 29.83 -41.44 -26.41
C LEU A 600 29.15 -41.43 -27.79
N GLY A 601 29.35 -40.36 -28.56
CA GLY A 601 28.92 -40.29 -29.96
C GLY A 601 30.11 -40.27 -30.93
N ASP A 602 29.93 -39.60 -32.07
CA ASP A 602 30.94 -39.54 -33.14
C ASP A 602 32.03 -38.52 -32.81
N GLY A 603 33.21 -38.99 -32.36
CA GLY A 603 34.36 -38.12 -32.10
C GLY A 603 35.41 -38.72 -31.15
N PRO A 604 36.63 -38.17 -31.12
CA PRO A 604 37.64 -38.54 -30.12
C PRO A 604 37.28 -37.97 -28.74
N ALA A 605 36.96 -38.80 -27.76
CA ALA A 605 36.75 -38.35 -26.38
C ALA A 605 37.93 -38.75 -25.46
N THR A 606 38.12 -37.99 -24.39
CA THR A 606 38.94 -38.38 -23.24
C THR A 606 38.02 -38.61 -22.05
N VAL A 607 37.93 -39.85 -21.58
CA VAL A 607 37.09 -40.19 -20.42
C VAL A 607 37.98 -40.57 -19.24
N THR A 608 37.71 -39.95 -18.11
CA THR A 608 38.25 -40.25 -16.78
C THR A 608 37.08 -40.71 -15.92
N LEU A 609 37.30 -41.73 -15.12
CA LEU A 609 36.33 -42.27 -14.16
C LEU A 609 36.98 -42.23 -12.77
N ALA A 610 36.21 -42.01 -11.70
CA ALA A 610 36.79 -41.99 -10.36
C ALA A 610 37.17 -43.40 -9.89
N THR A 611 38.16 -43.49 -9.00
CA THR A 611 38.46 -44.71 -8.25
C THR A 611 37.55 -44.77 -7.03
N ASP A 612 36.44 -45.48 -7.11
CA ASP A 612 35.57 -45.69 -5.96
C ASP A 612 35.01 -47.12 -5.90
N SER A 613 33.96 -47.34 -5.09
CA SER A 613 33.33 -48.66 -4.96
C SER A 613 32.22 -48.92 -5.98
N GLY A 614 31.94 -47.95 -6.85
CA GLY A 614 30.99 -48.01 -7.94
C GLY A 614 31.54 -48.78 -9.15
N PHE A 615 30.65 -49.09 -10.08
CA PHE A 615 30.89 -49.87 -11.29
C PHE A 615 30.32 -49.11 -12.48
N ASP A 616 31.19 -48.60 -13.35
CA ASP A 616 30.78 -47.76 -14.47
C ASP A 616 30.59 -48.52 -15.80
N THR A 617 29.74 -47.97 -16.67
CA THR A 617 29.47 -48.48 -18.02
C THR A 617 29.70 -47.42 -19.09
N ILE A 618 30.55 -47.72 -20.09
CA ILE A 618 30.74 -46.87 -21.27
C ILE A 618 30.17 -47.52 -22.53
N LYS A 619 29.42 -46.73 -23.31
CA LYS A 619 28.75 -47.18 -24.54
C LYS A 619 29.16 -46.32 -25.75
N ASN A 620 29.10 -46.93 -26.93
CA ASN A 620 29.22 -46.29 -28.25
C ASN A 620 30.57 -45.61 -28.59
N PHE A 621 31.69 -46.05 -28.01
CA PHE A 621 33.01 -45.47 -28.31
C PHE A 621 33.61 -45.87 -29.68
N GLN A 622 34.49 -45.02 -30.23
CA GLN A 622 35.20 -45.25 -31.49
C GLN A 622 36.69 -45.61 -31.26
N LEU A 623 37.11 -46.75 -31.82
CA LEU A 623 38.48 -47.27 -31.68
C LEU A 623 39.52 -46.42 -32.42
N GLY A 624 40.62 -46.07 -31.72
CA GLY A 624 41.78 -45.37 -32.28
C GLY A 624 41.72 -43.83 -32.24
N ALA A 625 40.61 -43.26 -31.73
CA ALA A 625 40.41 -41.82 -31.58
C ALA A 625 40.15 -41.41 -30.11
N THR A 626 39.53 -42.30 -29.32
CA THR A 626 39.21 -42.07 -27.91
C THR A 626 40.36 -42.51 -27.01
N GLN A 627 40.76 -41.66 -26.06
CA GLN A 627 41.72 -42.01 -25.00
C GLN A 627 40.98 -42.27 -23.70
N PHE A 628 41.19 -43.43 -23.10
CA PHE A 628 40.64 -43.73 -21.78
C PHE A 628 41.75 -43.65 -20.72
N ARG A 629 41.46 -42.99 -19.61
CA ARG A 629 42.25 -43.12 -18.37
C ARG A 629 41.35 -43.81 -17.36
N VAL A 630 41.54 -45.12 -17.23
CA VAL A 630 40.63 -45.98 -16.46
C VAL A 630 41.32 -46.50 -15.22
N SER A 631 40.55 -46.51 -14.15
CA SER A 631 40.62 -47.46 -13.05
C SER A 631 39.16 -47.85 -12.82
N ASP A 632 38.88 -49.16 -12.77
CA ASP A 632 37.56 -49.70 -12.35
C ASP A 632 36.37 -49.67 -13.35
N VAL A 633 36.57 -50.12 -14.61
CA VAL A 633 35.45 -50.33 -15.59
C VAL A 633 34.95 -51.77 -15.65
N GLU A 634 33.63 -51.96 -15.52
CA GLU A 634 33.00 -53.29 -15.60
C GLU A 634 32.59 -53.70 -17.02
N GLN A 635 31.99 -52.78 -17.79
CA GLN A 635 31.43 -53.08 -19.12
C GLN A 635 31.75 -52.01 -20.18
N LEU A 636 32.27 -52.46 -21.33
CA LEU A 636 32.50 -51.65 -22.53
C LEU A 636 31.67 -52.19 -23.69
N SER A 637 30.97 -51.32 -24.43
CA SER A 637 30.23 -51.70 -25.65
C SER A 637 30.57 -50.82 -26.85
N PHE A 638 30.70 -51.47 -28.02
CA PHE A 638 31.23 -50.87 -29.26
C PHE A 638 30.10 -50.48 -30.23
N LYS A 639 30.26 -49.34 -30.93
CA LYS A 639 29.27 -48.78 -31.87
C LYS A 639 29.01 -49.67 -33.09
N ASP A 640 30.03 -50.38 -33.57
CA ASP A 640 29.95 -51.36 -34.66
C ASP A 640 30.91 -52.51 -34.33
N GLY A 641 30.54 -53.76 -34.63
CA GLY A 641 31.32 -54.98 -34.32
C GLY A 641 32.69 -55.09 -35.03
N ALA A 642 33.58 -54.10 -34.86
CA ALA A 642 34.93 -54.01 -35.39
C ALA A 642 35.95 -53.77 -34.27
N ALA A 643 37.20 -54.13 -34.55
CA ALA A 643 38.12 -54.79 -33.62
C ALA A 643 39.15 -53.88 -32.93
N GLY A 644 39.45 -54.15 -31.64
CA GLY A 644 40.71 -53.73 -30.99
C GLY A 644 40.59 -52.63 -29.92
N ALA A 645 40.24 -52.90 -28.66
CA ALA A 645 40.37 -51.93 -27.56
C ALA A 645 41.67 -52.11 -26.76
N GLU A 646 42.37 -51.02 -26.42
CA GLU A 646 43.46 -50.99 -25.45
C GLU A 646 42.94 -50.38 -24.14
N ILE A 647 42.92 -51.15 -23.06
CA ILE A 647 42.50 -50.71 -21.72
C ILE A 647 43.77 -50.52 -20.90
N PHE A 648 43.90 -49.41 -20.18
CA PHE A 648 45.04 -49.11 -19.29
C PHE A 648 44.56 -49.00 -17.85
N GLN A 649 45.38 -49.42 -16.88
CA GLN A 649 45.22 -49.10 -15.46
C GLN A 649 46.48 -48.35 -15.01
N GLY A 650 46.35 -47.04 -14.77
CA GLY A 650 47.51 -46.17 -14.60
C GLY A 650 48.36 -46.07 -15.87
N ASP A 651 49.69 -46.21 -15.74
CA ASP A 651 50.64 -46.20 -16.88
C ASP A 651 50.79 -47.58 -17.55
N ASP A 652 50.12 -48.62 -17.05
CA ASP A 652 50.24 -49.99 -17.53
C ASP A 652 49.06 -50.41 -18.42
N LEU A 653 49.37 -51.03 -19.57
CA LEU A 653 48.38 -51.60 -20.50
C LEU A 653 47.75 -52.86 -19.88
N LEU A 654 46.47 -52.77 -19.53
CA LEU A 654 45.66 -53.80 -18.89
C LEU A 654 45.14 -54.86 -19.88
N ALA A 655 44.73 -54.49 -21.10
CA ALA A 655 44.26 -55.45 -22.10
C ALA A 655 44.27 -54.91 -23.54
N VAL A 656 44.48 -55.81 -24.52
CA VAL A 656 44.22 -55.57 -25.95
C VAL A 656 43.13 -56.54 -26.42
N VAL A 657 41.95 -56.05 -26.79
CA VAL A 657 40.83 -56.88 -27.26
C VAL A 657 40.66 -56.73 -28.78
N SER A 658 41.28 -57.62 -29.56
CA SER A 658 41.02 -57.72 -31.01
C SER A 658 40.23 -58.97 -31.36
N TRP A 659 39.11 -58.83 -32.08
CA TRP A 659 38.45 -59.94 -32.75
C TRP A 659 38.72 -59.84 -34.26
N GLN A 660 39.71 -60.59 -34.76
CA GLN A 660 39.69 -61.04 -36.14
C GLN A 660 39.51 -62.57 -36.16
N THR A 661 38.32 -62.95 -36.62
CA THR A 661 37.88 -64.25 -37.15
C THR A 661 38.84 -65.45 -37.05
N ALA A 662 38.40 -66.45 -36.28
CA ALA A 662 38.62 -67.89 -36.47
C ALA A 662 40.06 -68.41 -36.62
N ALA A 663 40.69 -68.70 -35.48
CA ALA A 663 41.49 -69.90 -35.34
C ALA A 663 41.37 -70.43 -33.90
N THR A 664 40.95 -71.68 -33.79
CA THR A 664 40.87 -72.49 -32.57
C THR A 664 42.09 -72.33 -31.67
N PHE A 665 41.87 -71.93 -30.42
CA PHE A 665 42.68 -72.38 -29.28
C PHE A 665 41.73 -72.82 -28.16
N SER A 666 41.81 -74.11 -27.85
CA SER A 666 41.17 -74.74 -26.70
C SER A 666 41.98 -74.47 -25.43
N ASP A 667 41.23 -74.34 -24.35
CA ASP A 667 41.62 -74.45 -22.94
C ASP A 667 42.32 -73.23 -22.29
N ASN A 668 41.48 -72.54 -21.52
CA ASN A 668 41.72 -71.67 -20.35
C ASN A 668 41.59 -70.16 -20.56
N LEU A 669 40.34 -69.68 -20.54
CA LEU A 669 39.97 -68.48 -19.78
C LEU A 669 38.59 -68.71 -19.15
N SER A 670 38.62 -69.18 -17.91
CA SER A 670 37.52 -68.99 -16.97
C SER A 670 37.43 -67.51 -16.60
N SER A 671 36.22 -66.97 -16.64
CA SER A 671 35.76 -65.82 -15.84
C SER A 671 36.61 -64.55 -15.87
N ILE A 672 36.17 -63.55 -16.67
CA ILE A 672 36.32 -62.15 -16.26
C ILE A 672 35.19 -61.91 -15.27
N PHE A 673 35.53 -62.02 -13.98
CA PHE A 673 34.87 -61.29 -12.92
C PHE A 673 35.80 -60.15 -12.56
N ILE A 674 35.20 -58.97 -12.53
CA ILE A 674 35.75 -57.70 -12.10
C ILE A 674 36.07 -57.80 -10.60
N SER A 675 37.17 -57.19 -10.18
CA SER A 675 37.55 -57.06 -8.77
C SER A 675 37.83 -55.62 -8.43
#